data_AF-A0A225CZP0-F1
#
_entry.id   AF-A0A225CZP0-F1
#
_cell.length_a   1.000
_cell.length_b   1.000
_cell.length_c   1.000
_cell.angle_alpha   90.00
_cell.angle_beta   90.00
_cell.angle_gamma   90.00
#
_symmetry.space_group_name_H-M   'P 1'
#
loop_
_entity.id
_entity.type
_entity.pdbx_description
1 polymer ?
#
loop_
_entity_poly.entity_id
_entity_poly.type
_entity_poly.pdbx_seq_one_letter_code
_entity_poly.pdbx_strand_id
1 'polypeptide(L)'
;MEQLIDRVTAAGDRVAQHRALAELYRAVAGGTQVAPVFHRLRVSEPDGPRYALEYLVRIDDPVPVTLAQAALPLLATKTLAVGLRLEAAGKLLAALPDDPRSVSPVVAAVTAGLSRSRTLERLLQLQSRVAVCTTLDAMVEAAEARVRLKCPKCSARRTRAGLIKHLWAKHRIVFEDGEARDPRPLMDEAVTAAATADDPTAIDETYLLSTVYYPDVATRQVFQALAARGDPDPTQTDRLLARAKEDGDGLCPVCLSPVPDPVGKLPPPAEVSDGQVHADGYGIEVIDGALGRDVVILDPLGPPTTRPESGSRRPPRLLAVAVALPVFALAIVSVTVHLRFAGPFWFALWLVLLGWCVYFANLIFRRPLPDRTDRAIDLAWRRLVPGIGRSAAAVRFLVRLCRASVGRGKPADRAQTVFELVEHATVLTKGHPEFAPFLAAARFLEVDDLARMGRERTPALIGLFEPFMAGEFPPGYAESVSEILLTTEDMTPGDVQRLGVLIVGSAFETGVQPADLTAVARYCPWFWRLALDTRANCLPLLHYVWRNRAAQPWAAVGSATTVFDFASEFPSASRRTLVDHPDTLLRIDFEPAVTEALGPVLLTARGLMVGGHTLDDPNASIEVVRTTLGNWLLDYGPHRIALSGRPDGYIPDVLKKWLRYRAAKLLPAARADRRGPGPWTTRLLAPLAVPCPLCGTVCVHRVGMLGTPWQAFAGRSG
;
A
#
# COMPACT_ATOMS: atom_id res chain seq x y z
N MET A 1 -70.61 24.84 44.58
CA MET A 1 -70.52 24.25 43.21
C MET A 1 -70.70 25.32 42.14
N GLU A 2 -71.84 26.02 42.12
CA GLU A 2 -72.13 27.09 41.14
C GLU A 2 -71.03 28.16 41.11
N GLN A 3 -70.66 28.70 42.27
CA GLN A 3 -69.56 29.66 42.40
C GLN A 3 -68.19 29.17 41.88
N LEU A 4 -67.96 27.85 41.77
CA LEU A 4 -66.72 27.30 41.21
C LEU A 4 -66.82 27.16 39.68
N ILE A 5 -67.99 26.80 39.17
CA ILE A 5 -68.26 26.77 37.72
C ILE A 5 -68.17 28.18 37.15
N ASP A 6 -68.79 29.17 37.82
CA ASP A 6 -68.73 30.58 37.40
C ASP A 6 -67.30 31.12 37.45
N ARG A 7 -66.47 30.66 38.40
CA ARG A 7 -65.05 31.01 38.44
C ARG A 7 -64.26 30.44 37.26
N VAL A 8 -64.63 29.27 36.76
CA VAL A 8 -64.00 28.68 35.56
C VAL A 8 -64.37 29.49 34.32
N THR A 9 -65.63 29.88 34.16
CA THR A 9 -66.13 30.61 32.99
C THR A 9 -65.74 32.10 33.01
N ALA A 10 -65.61 32.71 34.18
CA ALA A 10 -65.21 34.11 34.34
C ALA A 10 -63.70 34.34 34.41
N ALA A 11 -62.88 33.30 34.38
CA ALA A 11 -61.42 33.43 34.43
C ALA A 11 -60.89 34.18 33.20
N GLY A 12 -60.23 35.32 33.42
CA GLY A 12 -59.73 36.20 32.35
C GLY A 12 -58.52 35.67 31.59
N ASP A 13 -57.86 34.62 32.08
CA ASP A 13 -56.72 33.99 31.41
C ASP A 13 -56.70 32.46 31.60
N ARG A 14 -55.90 31.78 30.75
CA ARG A 14 -55.81 30.32 30.71
C ARG A 14 -55.21 29.70 31.99
N VAL A 15 -54.35 30.42 32.71
CA VAL A 15 -53.70 29.92 33.94
C VAL A 15 -54.70 29.93 35.09
N ALA A 16 -55.41 31.05 35.28
CA ALA A 16 -56.49 31.20 36.23
C ALA A 16 -57.60 30.17 35.97
N GLN A 17 -57.93 29.95 34.70
CA GLN A 17 -58.93 28.98 34.29
C GLN A 17 -58.50 27.53 34.59
N HIS A 18 -57.25 27.15 34.30
CA HIS A 18 -56.73 25.83 34.67
C HIS A 18 -56.71 25.62 36.19
N ARG A 19 -56.38 26.66 36.97
CA ARG A 19 -56.41 26.62 38.44
C ARG A 19 -57.84 26.42 38.95
N ALA A 20 -58.79 27.21 38.42
CA ALA A 20 -60.21 27.10 38.78
C ALA A 20 -60.78 25.72 38.42
N LEU A 21 -60.40 25.14 37.28
CA LEU A 21 -60.79 23.78 36.89
C LEU A 21 -60.20 22.72 37.83
N ALA A 22 -58.95 22.88 38.28
CA ALA A 22 -58.34 21.97 39.24
C ALA A 22 -58.96 22.07 40.64
N GLU A 23 -59.39 23.27 41.05
CA GLU A 23 -60.17 23.48 42.28
C GLU A 23 -61.56 22.86 42.17
N LEU A 24 -62.26 23.11 41.07
CA LEU A 24 -63.56 22.52 40.79
C LEU A 24 -63.49 21.00 40.79
N TYR A 25 -62.47 20.42 40.17
CA TYR A 25 -62.23 18.99 40.19
C TYR A 25 -62.03 18.46 41.61
N ARG A 26 -61.10 19.03 42.39
CA ARG A 26 -60.83 18.60 43.77
C ARG A 26 -62.06 18.69 44.67
N ALA A 27 -62.94 19.66 44.45
CA ALA A 27 -64.18 19.82 45.21
C ALA A 27 -65.25 18.76 44.87
N VAL A 28 -65.13 18.08 43.73
CA VAL A 28 -66.10 17.12 43.18
C VAL A 28 -65.57 15.68 43.18
N ALA A 29 -64.25 15.51 43.30
CA ALA A 29 -63.58 14.22 43.30
C ALA A 29 -64.22 13.26 44.34
N GLY A 30 -64.70 12.10 43.87
CA GLY A 30 -65.37 11.09 44.70
C GLY A 30 -66.87 11.31 44.97
N GLY A 31 -67.48 12.39 44.47
CA GLY A 31 -68.91 12.68 44.67
C GLY A 31 -69.82 12.32 43.47
N THR A 32 -71.12 12.20 43.71
CA THR A 32 -72.15 12.01 42.65
C THR A 32 -72.32 13.24 41.72
N GLN A 33 -71.57 14.32 41.98
CA GLN A 33 -71.66 15.60 41.29
C GLN A 33 -70.78 15.68 40.02
N VAL A 34 -69.96 14.68 39.72
CA VAL A 34 -69.05 14.68 38.55
C VAL A 34 -69.79 14.88 37.22
N ALA A 35 -70.86 14.11 36.97
CA ALA A 35 -71.65 14.22 35.74
C ALA A 35 -72.47 15.52 35.64
N PRO A 36 -73.17 15.98 36.70
CA PRO A 36 -73.82 17.30 36.71
C PRO A 36 -72.87 18.45 36.37
N VAL A 37 -71.66 18.45 36.94
CA VAL A 37 -70.66 19.49 36.67
C VAL A 37 -70.21 19.46 35.21
N PHE A 38 -69.90 18.28 34.67
CA PHE A 38 -69.54 18.13 33.25
C PHE A 38 -70.65 18.66 32.32
N HIS A 39 -71.92 18.32 32.58
CA HIS A 39 -73.03 18.79 31.77
C HIS A 39 -73.21 20.31 31.84
N ARG A 40 -73.01 20.93 33.00
CA ARG A 40 -73.09 22.39 33.15
C ARG A 40 -71.94 23.09 32.43
N LEU A 41 -70.70 22.61 32.60
CA LEU A 41 -69.55 23.14 31.87
C LEU A 41 -69.78 23.06 30.36
N ARG A 42 -70.30 21.94 29.86
CA ARG A 42 -70.58 21.73 28.43
C ARG A 42 -71.52 22.80 27.83
N VAL A 43 -72.52 23.25 28.58
CA VAL A 43 -73.55 24.21 28.11
C VAL A 43 -73.14 25.66 28.35
N SER A 44 -72.04 25.90 29.07
CA SER A 44 -71.57 27.25 29.36
C SER A 44 -71.00 27.91 28.10
N GLU A 45 -71.61 28.98 27.60
CA GLU A 45 -71.08 29.70 26.44
C GLU A 45 -70.02 30.74 26.85
N PRO A 46 -69.01 31.07 26.00
CA PRO A 46 -68.77 30.54 24.65
C PRO A 46 -67.87 29.28 24.58
N ASP A 47 -67.11 28.97 25.64
CA ASP A 47 -66.02 27.98 25.64
C ASP A 47 -66.36 26.63 26.32
N GLY A 48 -67.62 26.41 26.69
CA GLY A 48 -68.08 25.26 27.48
C GLY A 48 -67.64 23.88 27.02
N PRO A 49 -67.71 23.56 25.71
CA PRO A 49 -67.19 22.30 25.17
C PRO A 49 -65.72 22.05 25.51
N ARG A 50 -64.88 23.10 25.50
CA ARG A 50 -63.46 23.02 25.88
C ARG A 50 -63.32 22.73 27.37
N TYR A 51 -64.04 23.47 28.21
CA TYR A 51 -64.00 23.30 29.67
C TYR A 51 -64.44 21.90 30.10
N ALA A 52 -65.48 21.37 29.46
CA ALA A 52 -65.98 20.02 29.72
C ALA A 52 -64.93 18.94 29.41
N LEU A 53 -64.21 19.05 28.29
CA LEU A 53 -63.13 18.10 27.96
C LEU A 53 -61.91 18.25 28.88
N GLU A 54 -61.51 19.49 29.21
CA GLU A 54 -60.42 19.74 30.16
C GLU A 54 -60.76 19.19 31.55
N TYR A 55 -62.02 19.31 31.98
CA TYR A 55 -62.52 18.70 33.20
C TYR A 55 -62.48 17.17 33.12
N LEU A 56 -62.96 16.57 32.02
CA LEU A 56 -62.95 15.12 31.81
C LEU A 56 -61.54 14.50 31.92
N VAL A 57 -60.52 15.12 31.32
CA VAL A 57 -59.12 14.62 31.39
C VAL A 57 -58.61 14.54 32.83
N ARG A 58 -59.17 15.33 33.75
CA ARG A 58 -58.75 15.40 35.16
C ARG A 58 -59.49 14.43 36.08
N ILE A 59 -60.55 13.76 35.60
CA ILE A 59 -61.37 12.87 36.43
C ILE A 59 -60.59 11.59 36.79
N ASP A 60 -60.56 11.20 38.06
CA ASP A 60 -59.99 9.91 38.49
C ASP A 60 -60.77 8.72 37.88
N ASP A 61 -60.08 7.63 37.58
CA ASP A 61 -60.74 6.43 37.08
C ASP A 61 -61.54 5.71 38.19
N PRO A 62 -62.71 5.12 37.88
CA PRO A 62 -63.32 4.99 36.55
C PRO A 62 -64.20 6.19 36.15
N VAL A 63 -64.11 6.61 34.88
CA VAL A 63 -65.02 7.62 34.31
C VAL A 63 -66.44 7.03 34.17
N PRO A 64 -67.49 7.69 34.70
CA PRO A 64 -68.86 7.20 34.56
C PRO A 64 -69.29 7.06 33.08
N VAL A 65 -69.94 5.94 32.73
CA VAL A 65 -70.38 5.64 31.35
C VAL A 65 -71.27 6.74 30.76
N THR A 66 -72.14 7.35 31.58
CA THR A 66 -73.00 8.47 31.17
C THR A 66 -72.19 9.69 30.74
N LEU A 67 -71.06 9.95 31.41
CA LEU A 67 -70.15 11.04 31.08
C LEU A 67 -69.35 10.71 29.81
N ALA A 68 -68.89 9.46 29.67
CA ALA A 68 -68.21 9.00 28.45
C ALA A 68 -69.11 9.18 27.21
N GLN A 69 -70.39 8.79 27.30
CA GLN A 69 -71.37 9.00 26.23
C GLN A 69 -71.62 10.48 25.93
N ALA A 70 -71.73 11.31 26.97
CA ALA A 70 -71.94 12.75 26.83
C ALA A 70 -70.73 13.49 26.22
N ALA A 71 -69.53 12.93 26.33
CA ALA A 71 -68.29 13.49 25.77
C ALA A 71 -68.11 13.22 24.27
N LEU A 72 -68.71 12.15 23.72
CA LEU A 72 -68.53 11.76 22.31
C LEU A 72 -68.84 12.90 21.31
N PRO A 73 -69.93 13.68 21.43
CA PRO A 73 -70.20 14.79 20.52
C PRO A 73 -69.14 15.91 20.62
N LEU A 74 -68.58 16.13 21.82
CA LEU A 74 -67.52 17.12 22.03
C LEU A 74 -66.21 16.67 21.38
N LEU A 75 -65.89 15.37 21.48
CA LEU A 75 -64.75 14.78 20.78
C LEU A 75 -64.88 14.89 19.26
N ALA A 76 -66.09 14.98 18.70
CA ALA A 76 -66.32 15.18 17.26
C ALA A 76 -66.21 16.65 16.81
N THR A 77 -66.17 17.60 17.75
CA THR A 77 -66.20 19.03 17.46
C THR A 77 -64.85 19.51 16.89
N LYS A 78 -64.85 19.96 15.63
CA LYS A 78 -63.62 20.36 14.91
C LYS A 78 -63.00 21.68 15.38
N THR A 79 -63.76 22.54 16.05
CA THR A 79 -63.27 23.82 16.58
C THR A 79 -62.38 23.65 17.82
N LEU A 80 -62.43 22.49 18.49
CA LEU A 80 -61.61 22.19 19.66
C LEU A 80 -60.20 21.75 19.25
N ALA A 81 -59.21 22.14 20.07
CA ALA A 81 -57.82 21.76 19.88
C ALA A 81 -57.67 20.24 19.80
N VAL A 82 -56.97 19.77 18.77
CA VAL A 82 -56.74 18.35 18.50
C VAL A 82 -56.08 17.63 19.69
N GLY A 83 -55.09 18.26 20.32
CA GLY A 83 -54.40 17.70 21.49
C GLY A 83 -55.36 17.38 22.63
N LEU A 84 -56.23 18.33 22.98
CA LEU A 84 -57.25 18.16 24.03
C LEU A 84 -58.25 17.04 23.68
N ARG A 85 -58.69 16.97 22.43
CA ARG A 85 -59.58 15.90 21.95
C ARG A 85 -58.91 14.52 22.08
N LEU A 86 -57.62 14.42 21.76
CA LEU A 86 -56.86 13.19 21.85
C LEU A 86 -56.58 12.77 23.29
N GLU A 87 -56.26 13.72 24.18
CA GLU A 87 -56.10 13.44 25.61
C GLU A 87 -57.41 12.97 26.24
N ALA A 88 -58.51 13.65 25.96
CA ALA A 88 -59.83 13.25 26.43
C ALA A 88 -60.26 11.89 25.86
N ALA A 89 -60.02 11.64 24.56
CA ALA A 89 -60.27 10.33 23.96
C ALA A 89 -59.42 9.23 24.61
N GLY A 90 -58.13 9.48 24.85
CA GLY A 90 -57.25 8.54 25.55
C GLY A 90 -57.74 8.21 26.96
N LYS A 91 -58.20 9.22 27.70
CA LYS A 91 -58.82 9.04 29.02
C LYS A 91 -60.11 8.20 28.96
N LEU A 92 -60.98 8.44 27.99
CA LEU A 92 -62.18 7.62 27.80
C LEU A 92 -61.83 6.17 27.43
N LEU A 93 -60.84 5.96 26.57
CA LEU A 93 -60.39 4.62 26.20
C LEU A 93 -59.82 3.85 27.38
N ALA A 94 -59.10 4.53 28.29
CA ALA A 94 -58.59 3.91 29.51
C ALA A 94 -59.70 3.53 30.50
N ALA A 95 -60.84 4.23 30.49
CA ALA A 95 -61.94 4.02 31.42
C ALA A 95 -63.04 3.07 30.91
N LEU A 96 -63.13 2.85 29.60
CA LEU A 96 -64.13 1.99 28.97
C LEU A 96 -63.63 0.55 28.85
N PRO A 97 -64.54 -0.45 28.80
CA PRO A 97 -64.15 -1.82 28.47
C PRO A 97 -63.45 -1.87 27.09
N ASP A 98 -62.38 -2.66 26.99
CA ASP A 98 -61.63 -2.86 25.76
C ASP A 98 -62.39 -3.81 24.81
N ASP A 99 -63.50 -3.33 24.26
CA ASP A 99 -64.30 -4.05 23.29
C ASP A 99 -64.75 -3.13 22.13
N PRO A 100 -65.01 -3.68 20.93
CA PRO A 100 -65.36 -2.89 19.76
C PRO A 100 -66.57 -1.97 19.93
N ARG A 101 -67.56 -2.31 20.76
CA ARG A 101 -68.76 -1.47 20.96
C ARG A 101 -68.44 -0.23 21.79
N SER A 102 -67.48 -0.34 22.70
CA SER A 102 -67.07 0.73 23.60
C SER A 102 -66.02 1.65 22.96
N VAL A 103 -65.01 1.10 22.28
CA VAL A 103 -63.90 1.92 21.74
C VAL A 103 -64.22 2.54 20.37
N SER A 104 -64.99 1.86 19.51
CA SER A 104 -65.28 2.37 18.15
C SER A 104 -65.93 3.76 18.14
N PRO A 105 -66.91 4.09 19.00
CA PRO A 105 -67.49 5.43 19.04
C PRO A 105 -66.49 6.53 19.40
N VAL A 106 -65.57 6.26 20.34
CA VAL A 106 -64.53 7.22 20.76
C VAL A 106 -63.56 7.46 19.60
N VAL A 107 -63.08 6.38 18.98
CA VAL A 107 -62.19 6.44 17.82
C VAL A 107 -62.88 7.15 16.64
N ALA A 108 -64.15 6.82 16.36
CA ALA A 108 -64.92 7.46 15.31
C ALA A 108 -65.07 8.97 15.55
N ALA A 109 -65.31 9.40 16.79
CA ALA A 109 -65.45 10.83 17.11
C ALA A 109 -64.18 11.64 16.76
N VAL A 110 -62.98 11.08 16.96
CA VAL A 110 -61.72 11.79 16.66
C VAL A 110 -61.21 11.57 15.23
N THR A 111 -61.73 10.56 14.51
CA THR A 111 -61.28 10.20 13.15
C THR A 111 -62.29 10.49 12.03
N ALA A 112 -63.56 10.76 12.35
CA ALA A 112 -64.61 10.97 11.37
C ALA A 112 -64.30 12.13 10.41
N GLY A 113 -64.49 11.88 9.11
CA GLY A 113 -64.26 12.86 8.04
C GLY A 113 -62.79 13.14 7.73
N LEU A 114 -61.84 12.39 8.31
CA LEU A 114 -60.43 12.46 7.94
C LEU A 114 -60.14 11.59 6.70
N SER A 115 -59.12 11.97 5.93
CA SER A 115 -58.58 11.10 4.87
C SER A 115 -57.94 9.86 5.50
N ARG A 116 -57.85 8.74 4.76
CA ARG A 116 -57.27 7.48 5.30
C ARG A 116 -55.91 7.67 5.96
N SER A 117 -55.03 8.49 5.37
CA SER A 117 -53.72 8.81 5.94
C SER A 117 -53.81 9.60 7.24
N ARG A 118 -54.69 10.61 7.30
CA ARG A 118 -54.94 11.40 8.51
C ARG A 118 -55.64 10.58 9.60
N THR A 119 -56.49 9.62 9.22
CA THR A 119 -57.08 8.64 10.15
C THR A 119 -56.00 7.81 10.80
N LEU A 120 -55.08 7.23 10.04
CA LEU A 120 -53.97 6.45 10.60
C LEU A 120 -53.07 7.29 11.51
N GLU A 121 -52.69 8.49 11.07
CA GLU A 121 -51.93 9.44 11.91
C GLU A 121 -52.63 9.71 13.24
N ARG A 122 -53.95 9.92 13.21
CA ARG A 122 -54.76 10.18 14.40
C ARG A 122 -54.86 8.95 15.31
N LEU A 123 -54.98 7.75 14.74
CA LEU A 123 -55.00 6.49 15.48
C LEU A 123 -53.67 6.24 16.20
N LEU A 124 -52.53 6.45 15.52
CA LEU A 124 -51.20 6.32 16.12
C LEU A 124 -50.99 7.34 17.26
N GLN A 125 -51.43 8.58 17.07
CA GLN A 125 -51.40 9.60 18.14
C GLN A 125 -52.28 9.24 19.34
N LEU A 126 -53.38 8.52 19.11
CA LEU A 126 -54.26 8.05 20.19
C LEU A 126 -53.65 6.85 20.90
N GLN A 127 -53.06 5.91 20.15
CA GLN A 127 -52.35 4.74 20.66
C GLN A 127 -51.20 5.16 21.59
N SER A 128 -50.42 6.19 21.23
CA SER A 128 -49.33 6.68 22.09
C SER A 128 -49.78 7.33 23.41
N ARG A 129 -51.09 7.54 23.61
CA ARG A 129 -51.68 8.15 24.81
C ARG A 129 -52.43 7.15 25.69
N VAL A 130 -52.55 5.88 25.27
CA VAL A 130 -53.26 4.82 25.99
C VAL A 130 -52.25 3.72 26.31
N ALA A 131 -52.18 3.30 27.58
CA ALA A 131 -51.17 2.31 27.99
C ALA A 131 -51.39 0.95 27.34
N VAL A 132 -52.63 0.44 27.31
CA VAL A 132 -53.01 -0.83 26.67
C VAL A 132 -54.46 -0.74 26.18
N CYS A 133 -54.70 -0.99 24.89
CA CYS A 133 -56.06 -1.18 24.32
C CYS A 133 -55.97 -2.03 23.04
N THR A 134 -56.25 -3.32 23.19
CA THR A 134 -56.14 -4.32 22.11
C THR A 134 -57.09 -4.02 20.95
N THR A 135 -58.26 -3.45 21.24
CA THR A 135 -59.21 -3.04 20.20
C THR A 135 -58.66 -1.87 19.38
N LEU A 136 -58.04 -0.87 20.02
CA LEU A 136 -57.39 0.24 19.32
C LEU A 136 -56.21 -0.26 18.48
N ASP A 137 -55.41 -1.17 19.02
CA ASP A 137 -54.27 -1.78 18.32
C ASP A 137 -54.74 -2.51 17.04
N ALA A 138 -55.82 -3.30 17.14
CA ALA A 138 -56.42 -3.96 15.98
C ALA A 138 -56.97 -2.96 14.95
N MET A 139 -57.50 -1.81 15.40
CA MET A 139 -57.94 -0.73 14.50
C MET A 139 -56.76 -0.03 13.81
N VAL A 140 -55.65 0.19 14.53
CA VAL A 140 -54.40 0.72 13.98
C VAL A 140 -53.87 -0.24 12.92
N GLU A 141 -53.75 -1.53 13.23
CA GLU A 141 -53.28 -2.56 12.30
C GLU A 141 -54.14 -2.63 11.03
N ALA A 142 -55.47 -2.63 11.19
CA ALA A 142 -56.40 -2.62 10.07
C ALA A 142 -56.28 -1.34 9.22
N ALA A 143 -56.02 -0.18 9.84
CA ALA A 143 -55.79 1.07 9.12
C ALA A 143 -54.45 1.06 8.38
N GLU A 144 -53.38 0.58 9.01
CA GLU A 144 -52.05 0.43 8.40
C GLU A 144 -52.07 -0.49 7.18
N ALA A 145 -52.83 -1.58 7.24
CA ALA A 145 -53.00 -2.50 6.11
C ALA A 145 -53.70 -1.84 4.91
N ARG A 146 -54.51 -0.79 5.12
CA ARG A 146 -55.31 -0.11 4.09
C ARG A 146 -54.67 1.16 3.55
N VAL A 147 -53.87 1.86 4.36
CA VAL A 147 -53.23 3.11 3.96
C VAL A 147 -52.00 2.84 3.10
N ARG A 148 -52.00 3.42 1.89
CA ARG A 148 -50.82 3.39 1.02
C ARG A 148 -50.04 4.70 1.16
N LEU A 149 -48.85 4.62 1.75
CA LEU A 149 -47.88 5.70 1.89
C LEU A 149 -47.10 5.88 0.58
N LYS A 150 -46.76 7.14 0.25
CA LYS A 150 -46.01 7.49 -0.96
C LYS A 150 -44.51 7.42 -0.66
N CYS A 151 -43.76 6.71 -1.49
CA CYS A 151 -42.30 6.72 -1.46
C CYS A 151 -41.76 8.12 -1.81
N PRO A 152 -40.86 8.71 -1.00
CA PRO A 152 -40.30 10.04 -1.23
C PRO A 152 -39.39 10.11 -2.48
N LYS A 153 -38.82 8.99 -2.92
CA LYS A 153 -37.89 8.95 -4.07
C LYS A 153 -38.57 8.65 -5.41
N CYS A 154 -39.48 7.66 -5.48
CA CYS A 154 -40.04 7.21 -6.76
C CYS A 154 -41.56 7.29 -6.87
N SER A 155 -42.24 7.95 -5.93
CA SER A 155 -43.70 8.15 -5.89
C SER A 155 -44.58 6.89 -5.76
N ALA A 156 -43.99 5.70 -5.72
CA ALA A 156 -44.72 4.45 -5.52
C ALA A 156 -45.54 4.48 -4.22
N ARG A 157 -46.79 4.02 -4.28
CA ARG A 157 -47.69 3.96 -3.12
C ARG A 157 -47.79 2.53 -2.59
N ARG A 158 -47.36 2.31 -1.35
CA ARG A 158 -47.31 0.97 -0.69
C ARG A 158 -47.86 1.06 0.72
N THR A 159 -48.36 -0.05 1.28
CA THR A 159 -48.66 -0.14 2.72
C THR A 159 -47.40 0.12 3.54
N ARG A 160 -47.48 0.42 4.84
CA ARG A 160 -46.28 0.69 5.66
C ARG A 160 -45.23 -0.43 5.54
N ALA A 161 -45.64 -1.69 5.77
CA ALA A 161 -44.77 -2.85 5.59
C ALA A 161 -44.21 -2.98 4.16
N GLY A 162 -45.02 -2.70 3.15
CA GLY A 162 -44.58 -2.70 1.76
C GLY A 162 -43.65 -1.54 1.41
N LEU A 163 -43.81 -0.38 2.06
CA LEU A 163 -42.98 0.80 1.87
C LEU A 163 -41.60 0.58 2.48
N ILE A 164 -41.52 0.00 3.68
CA ILE A 164 -40.24 -0.35 4.33
C ILE A 164 -39.43 -1.27 3.41
N LYS A 165 -40.04 -2.38 2.95
CA LYS A 165 -39.40 -3.31 2.00
C LYS A 165 -38.97 -2.63 0.71
N HIS A 166 -39.80 -1.73 0.18
CA HIS A 166 -39.53 -1.00 -1.05
C HIS A 166 -38.41 0.04 -0.91
N LEU A 167 -38.39 0.81 0.19
CA LEU A 167 -37.36 1.79 0.49
C LEU A 167 -35.99 1.12 0.59
N TRP A 168 -35.93 -0.03 1.28
CA TRP A 168 -34.70 -0.80 1.36
C TRP A 168 -34.29 -1.39 0.00
N ALA A 169 -35.16 -2.18 -0.62
CA ALA A 169 -34.82 -2.94 -1.83
C ALA A 169 -34.52 -2.05 -3.05
N LYS A 170 -35.21 -0.91 -3.21
CA LYS A 170 -35.07 -0.05 -4.39
C LYS A 170 -34.20 1.18 -4.15
N HIS A 171 -34.14 1.69 -2.92
CA HIS A 171 -33.52 2.98 -2.63
C HIS A 171 -32.43 2.92 -1.55
N ARG A 172 -32.25 1.79 -0.87
CA ARG A 172 -31.34 1.65 0.29
C ARG A 172 -31.58 2.73 1.36
N ILE A 173 -32.85 3.02 1.63
CA ILE A 173 -33.32 4.00 2.62
C ILE A 173 -33.96 3.25 3.80
N VAL A 174 -33.70 3.73 5.01
CA VAL A 174 -34.26 3.16 6.26
C VAL A 174 -35.53 3.94 6.63
N PHE A 175 -36.51 3.27 7.24
CA PHE A 175 -37.74 3.90 7.70
C PHE A 175 -37.80 3.81 9.23
N GLU A 176 -37.58 4.93 9.90
CA GLU A 176 -37.42 5.04 11.35
C GLU A 176 -38.27 6.20 11.85
N ASP A 177 -38.97 6.04 12.98
CA ASP A 177 -39.88 7.04 13.55
C ASP A 177 -40.94 7.60 12.60
N GLY A 178 -41.34 6.82 11.60
CA GLY A 178 -42.31 7.25 10.60
C GLY A 178 -41.72 8.07 9.45
N GLU A 179 -40.41 8.30 9.44
CA GLU A 179 -39.69 9.04 8.41
C GLU A 179 -38.71 8.14 7.64
N ALA A 180 -38.47 8.49 6.38
CA ALA A 180 -37.52 7.79 5.52
C ALA A 180 -36.16 8.50 5.57
N ARG A 181 -35.14 7.88 6.19
CA ARG A 181 -33.81 8.45 6.40
C ARG A 181 -32.76 7.77 5.53
N ASP A 182 -31.81 8.57 5.05
CA ASP A 182 -30.60 8.05 4.40
C ASP A 182 -29.72 7.38 5.49
N PRO A 183 -29.22 6.15 5.27
CA PRO A 183 -28.35 5.49 6.24
C PRO A 183 -26.95 6.12 6.34
N ARG A 184 -26.53 6.97 5.39
CA ARG A 184 -25.18 7.55 5.38
C ARG A 184 -24.87 8.41 6.60
N PRO A 185 -25.71 9.40 7.00
CA PRO A 185 -25.51 10.14 8.23
C PRO A 185 -25.48 9.26 9.48
N LEU A 186 -26.34 8.24 9.56
CA LEU A 186 -26.34 7.29 10.69
C LEU A 186 -25.03 6.52 10.79
N MET A 187 -24.49 6.09 9.65
CA MET A 187 -23.17 5.45 9.60
C MET A 187 -22.06 6.43 9.98
N ASP A 188 -22.10 7.66 9.50
CA ASP A 188 -21.08 8.67 9.83
C ASP A 188 -21.09 9.03 11.31
N GLU A 189 -22.28 9.20 11.90
CA GLU A 189 -22.48 9.39 13.34
C GLU A 189 -21.98 8.19 14.14
N ALA A 190 -22.31 6.96 13.73
CA ALA A 190 -21.85 5.74 14.39
C ALA A 190 -20.32 5.60 14.33
N VAL A 191 -19.69 5.80 13.17
CA VAL A 191 -18.24 5.74 13.03
C VAL A 191 -17.57 6.85 13.84
N THR A 192 -18.14 8.06 13.88
CA THR A 192 -17.62 9.16 14.69
C THR A 192 -17.75 8.86 16.18
N ALA A 193 -18.90 8.35 16.62
CA ALA A 193 -19.13 7.95 18.00
C ALA A 193 -18.16 6.83 18.41
N ALA A 194 -18.00 5.79 17.60
CA ALA A 194 -17.09 4.68 17.87
C ALA A 194 -15.61 5.05 17.78
N ALA A 195 -15.25 6.07 16.98
CA ALA A 195 -13.88 6.57 16.92
C ALA A 195 -13.53 7.50 18.09
N THR A 196 -14.53 8.12 18.73
CA THR A 196 -14.34 9.07 19.84
C THR A 196 -14.61 8.47 21.21
N ALA A 197 -15.49 7.47 21.29
CA ALA A 197 -15.75 6.69 22.48
C ALA A 197 -14.69 5.60 22.61
N ASP A 198 -14.04 5.50 23.77
CA ASP A 198 -13.19 4.37 24.14
C ASP A 198 -14.06 3.16 24.58
N ASP A 199 -15.06 2.84 23.77
CA ASP A 199 -16.08 1.83 24.04
C ASP A 199 -16.11 0.78 22.91
N PRO A 200 -15.68 -0.47 23.18
CA PRO A 200 -15.69 -1.53 22.16
C PRO A 200 -17.10 -1.86 21.66
N THR A 201 -18.15 -1.58 22.43
CA THR A 201 -19.53 -1.83 21.99
C THR A 201 -19.95 -0.91 20.86
N ALA A 202 -19.47 0.34 20.83
CA ALA A 202 -19.72 1.27 19.74
C ALA A 202 -19.06 0.80 18.42
N ILE A 203 -17.90 0.14 18.50
CA ILE A 203 -17.24 -0.49 17.34
C ILE A 203 -18.09 -1.65 16.81
N ASP A 204 -18.54 -2.55 17.69
CA ASP A 204 -19.40 -3.68 17.33
C ASP A 204 -20.73 -3.21 16.71
N GLU A 205 -21.34 -2.17 17.29
CA GLU A 205 -22.55 -1.53 16.74
C GLU A 205 -22.30 -0.96 15.35
N THR A 206 -21.17 -0.26 15.14
CA THR A 206 -20.78 0.25 13.82
C THR A 206 -20.62 -0.89 12.81
N TYR A 207 -20.05 -2.02 13.23
CA TYR A 207 -19.95 -3.22 12.40
C TYR A 207 -21.30 -3.82 12.04
N LEU A 208 -22.19 -3.94 13.01
CA LEU A 208 -23.55 -4.43 12.80
C LEU A 208 -24.32 -3.49 11.86
N LEU A 209 -24.23 -2.17 12.08
CA LEU A 209 -24.84 -1.17 11.20
C LEU A 209 -24.27 -1.26 9.78
N SER A 210 -22.97 -1.54 9.63
CA SER A 210 -22.35 -1.65 8.30
C SER A 210 -22.78 -2.89 7.55
N THR A 211 -22.89 -4.03 8.24
CA THR A 211 -23.35 -5.29 7.62
C THR A 211 -24.85 -5.23 7.28
N VAL A 212 -25.65 -4.54 8.08
CA VAL A 212 -27.08 -4.32 7.81
C VAL A 212 -27.27 -3.33 6.66
N TYR A 213 -26.61 -2.18 6.70
CA TYR A 213 -26.87 -1.08 5.75
C TYR A 213 -26.02 -1.10 4.48
N TYR A 214 -24.86 -1.75 4.52
CA TYR A 214 -23.90 -1.79 3.42
C TYR A 214 -23.27 -3.19 3.31
N PRO A 215 -24.05 -4.21 2.92
CA PRO A 215 -23.55 -5.59 2.86
C PRO A 215 -22.40 -5.78 1.85
N ASP A 216 -22.27 -4.86 0.89
CA ASP A 216 -21.19 -4.87 -0.11
C ASP A 216 -19.91 -4.16 0.38
N VAL A 217 -19.99 -3.43 1.51
CA VAL A 217 -18.85 -2.76 2.13
C VAL A 217 -18.05 -3.81 2.89
N ALA A 218 -16.80 -4.01 2.45
CA ALA A 218 -15.91 -4.93 3.11
C ALA A 218 -15.63 -4.43 4.54
N THR A 219 -15.58 -5.34 5.52
CA THR A 219 -15.26 -5.08 6.94
C THR A 219 -14.05 -4.16 7.12
N ARG A 220 -13.07 -4.24 6.20
CA ARG A 220 -11.87 -3.37 6.17
C ARG A 220 -12.20 -1.88 6.03
N GLN A 221 -13.22 -1.52 5.27
CA GLN A 221 -13.59 -0.13 5.01
C GLN A 221 -14.18 0.53 6.27
N VAL A 222 -14.81 -0.26 7.13
CA VAL A 222 -15.29 0.18 8.45
C VAL A 222 -14.11 0.40 9.39
N PHE A 223 -13.14 -0.52 9.46
CA PHE A 223 -11.90 -0.34 10.24
C PHE A 223 -11.15 0.91 9.77
N GLN A 224 -11.03 1.11 8.46
CA GLN A 224 -10.40 2.30 7.88
C GLN A 224 -11.14 3.57 8.28
N ALA A 225 -12.47 3.57 8.22
CA ALA A 225 -13.29 4.72 8.57
C ALA A 225 -13.19 5.09 10.06
N LEU A 226 -13.10 4.09 10.95
CA LEU A 226 -12.87 4.26 12.39
C LEU A 226 -11.46 4.82 12.66
N ALA A 227 -10.44 4.12 12.15
CA ALA A 227 -9.04 4.48 12.34
C ALA A 227 -8.67 5.85 11.74
N ALA A 228 -9.36 6.29 10.67
CA ALA A 228 -9.18 7.62 10.09
C ALA A 228 -9.77 8.76 10.93
N ARG A 229 -10.74 8.49 11.80
CA ARG A 229 -11.41 9.50 12.65
C ARG A 229 -10.88 9.54 14.09
N GLY A 230 -10.30 8.43 14.56
CA GLY A 230 -9.65 8.33 15.87
C GLY A 230 -8.14 8.56 15.81
N ASP A 231 -7.46 8.40 16.95
CA ASP A 231 -6.00 8.20 16.97
C ASP A 231 -5.75 6.71 16.74
N PRO A 232 -5.30 6.29 15.55
CA PRO A 232 -5.33 4.89 15.18
C PRO A 232 -4.36 4.09 16.05
N ASP A 233 -4.87 3.07 16.73
CA ASP A 233 -4.04 2.11 17.45
C ASP A 233 -2.95 1.58 16.49
N PRO A 234 -1.65 1.62 16.87
CA PRO A 234 -0.57 1.07 16.08
C PRO A 234 -0.87 -0.33 15.55
N THR A 235 -1.54 -1.18 16.34
CA THR A 235 -1.84 -2.56 15.91
C THR A 235 -2.88 -2.62 14.78
N GLN A 236 -3.85 -1.70 14.76
CA GLN A 236 -4.84 -1.60 13.70
C GLN A 236 -4.20 -1.07 12.41
N THR A 237 -3.35 -0.04 12.54
CA THR A 237 -2.58 0.49 11.41
C THR A 237 -1.68 -0.58 10.80
N ASP A 238 -0.98 -1.36 11.64
CA ASP A 238 -0.12 -2.44 11.18
C ASP A 238 -0.88 -3.53 10.41
N ARG A 239 -2.10 -3.88 10.85
CA ARG A 239 -2.96 -4.83 10.12
C ARG A 239 -3.40 -4.27 8.77
N LEU A 240 -3.79 -3.00 8.70
CA LEU A 240 -4.15 -2.34 7.44
C LEU A 240 -2.95 -2.26 6.49
N LEU A 241 -1.76 -1.97 7.01
CA LEU A 241 -0.51 -1.91 6.23
C LEU A 241 -0.09 -3.28 5.72
N ALA A 242 -0.16 -4.31 6.56
CA ALA A 242 0.12 -5.69 6.16
C ALA A 242 -0.82 -6.12 5.02
N ARG A 243 -2.11 -5.78 5.11
CA ARG A 243 -3.06 -6.09 4.05
C ARG A 243 -2.82 -5.28 2.78
N ALA A 244 -2.54 -3.98 2.89
CA ALA A 244 -2.19 -3.14 1.75
C ALA A 244 -0.94 -3.70 1.03
N LYS A 245 0.03 -4.21 1.78
CA LYS A 245 1.22 -4.88 1.24
C LYS A 245 0.87 -6.13 0.41
N GLU A 246 -0.03 -6.98 0.90
CA GLU A 246 -0.54 -8.15 0.18
C GLU A 246 -1.23 -7.75 -1.12
N ASP A 247 -2.10 -6.74 -1.05
CA ASP A 247 -2.87 -6.23 -2.19
C ASP A 247 -1.99 -5.43 -3.18
N GLY A 248 -0.79 -5.00 -2.76
CA GLY A 248 0.14 -4.22 -3.60
C GLY A 248 -0.08 -2.70 -3.55
N ASP A 249 -0.80 -2.22 -2.54
CA ASP A 249 -1.20 -0.82 -2.35
C ASP A 249 -0.45 -0.18 -1.17
N GLY A 250 -0.43 1.15 -1.12
CA GLY A 250 -0.13 1.90 0.11
C GLY A 250 -1.42 2.40 0.78
N LEU A 251 -1.31 3.08 1.91
CA LEU A 251 -2.46 3.69 2.59
C LEU A 251 -2.41 5.21 2.54
N CYS A 252 -3.55 5.85 2.30
CA CYS A 252 -3.67 7.29 2.44
C CYS A 252 -3.42 7.71 3.91
N PRO A 253 -2.60 8.74 4.18
CA PRO A 253 -2.32 9.18 5.56
C PRO A 253 -3.49 9.82 6.27
N VAL A 254 -4.56 10.20 5.54
CA VAL A 254 -5.72 10.90 6.11
C VAL A 254 -6.88 9.94 6.34
N CYS A 255 -7.28 9.19 5.31
CA CYS A 255 -8.44 8.31 5.40
C CYS A 255 -8.11 6.81 5.44
N LEU A 256 -6.82 6.43 5.44
CA LEU A 256 -6.34 5.05 5.44
C LEU A 256 -6.90 4.18 4.31
N SER A 257 -7.46 4.78 3.26
CA SER A 257 -7.92 4.09 2.07
C SER A 257 -6.73 3.57 1.25
N PRO A 258 -6.83 2.39 0.63
CA PRO A 258 -5.77 1.88 -0.22
C PRO A 258 -5.57 2.80 -1.43
N VAL A 259 -4.31 3.08 -1.74
CA VAL A 259 -3.91 3.87 -2.91
C VAL A 259 -2.93 3.02 -3.74
N PRO A 260 -3.19 2.82 -5.05
CA PRO A 260 -2.33 2.01 -5.91
C PRO A 260 -0.91 2.57 -6.02
N ASP A 261 0.12 1.71 -5.92
CA ASP A 261 1.52 2.15 -6.03
C ASP A 261 1.82 2.70 -7.45
N PRO A 262 2.22 3.98 -7.58
CA PRO A 262 2.49 4.59 -8.88
C PRO A 262 3.68 3.99 -9.63
N VAL A 263 4.62 3.32 -8.94
CA VAL A 263 5.80 2.72 -9.58
C VAL A 263 5.47 1.36 -10.22
N GLY A 264 4.42 0.69 -9.76
CA GLY A 264 4.15 -0.70 -10.08
C GLY A 264 5.22 -1.66 -9.53
N LYS A 265 4.93 -2.96 -9.54
CA LYS A 265 5.91 -4.00 -9.18
C LYS A 265 6.73 -4.37 -10.42
N LEU A 266 8.05 -4.51 -10.26
CA LEU A 266 8.91 -5.03 -11.33
C LEU A 266 8.50 -6.48 -11.62
N PRO A 267 8.14 -6.84 -12.87
CA PRO A 267 7.73 -8.21 -13.18
C PRO A 267 8.90 -9.18 -13.01
N PRO A 268 8.67 -10.42 -12.53
CA PRO A 268 9.73 -11.42 -12.32
C PRO A 268 10.46 -11.75 -13.62
N PRO A 269 11.71 -12.23 -13.60
CA PRO A 269 12.40 -12.63 -14.83
C PRO A 269 11.57 -13.62 -15.67
N ALA A 270 11.85 -13.68 -16.98
CA ALA A 270 11.25 -14.68 -17.84
C ALA A 270 11.62 -16.07 -17.32
N GLU A 271 10.70 -17.02 -17.43
CA GLU A 271 10.96 -18.40 -17.03
C GLU A 271 11.91 -19.01 -18.04
N VAL A 272 13.03 -19.53 -17.56
CA VAL A 272 14.07 -20.13 -18.41
C VAL A 272 14.40 -21.52 -17.90
N SER A 273 14.15 -22.52 -18.73
CA SER A 273 14.38 -23.94 -18.41
C SER A 273 14.73 -24.72 -19.67
N ASP A 274 15.81 -25.51 -19.64
CA ASP A 274 16.13 -26.51 -20.68
C ASP A 274 16.05 -26.07 -22.15
N GLY A 275 16.40 -24.81 -22.45
CA GLY A 275 16.33 -24.27 -23.81
C GLY A 275 14.96 -23.68 -24.18
N GLN A 276 14.15 -23.39 -23.17
CA GLN A 276 12.91 -22.65 -23.28
C GLN A 276 13.02 -21.30 -22.57
N VAL A 277 12.39 -20.28 -23.13
CA VAL A 277 12.20 -18.95 -22.52
C VAL A 277 10.74 -18.55 -22.71
N HIS A 278 9.99 -18.37 -21.62
CA HIS A 278 8.56 -18.03 -21.68
C HIS A 278 8.19 -16.90 -20.72
N ALA A 279 7.33 -15.99 -21.20
CA ALA A 279 6.71 -14.95 -20.38
C ALA A 279 5.54 -14.29 -21.12
N ASP A 280 4.44 -14.00 -20.43
CA ASP A 280 3.35 -13.15 -20.94
C ASP A 280 2.75 -13.61 -22.29
N GLY A 281 2.71 -14.92 -22.53
CA GLY A 281 2.24 -15.54 -23.78
C GLY A 281 3.26 -15.53 -24.93
N TYR A 282 4.37 -14.83 -24.77
CA TYR A 282 5.52 -14.89 -25.65
C TYR A 282 6.48 -15.99 -25.22
N GLY A 283 7.15 -16.62 -26.16
CA GLY A 283 8.22 -17.54 -25.81
C GLY A 283 8.94 -18.18 -26.99
N ILE A 284 10.06 -18.81 -26.67
CA ILE A 284 10.87 -19.58 -27.58
C ILE A 284 11.23 -20.90 -26.93
N GLU A 285 11.04 -21.98 -27.69
CA GLU A 285 11.45 -23.32 -27.33
C GLU A 285 12.41 -23.86 -28.39
N VAL A 286 13.55 -24.37 -27.94
CA VAL A 286 14.55 -25.02 -28.80
C VAL A 286 14.36 -26.53 -28.72
N ILE A 287 13.84 -27.12 -29.80
CA ILE A 287 13.64 -28.57 -29.93
C ILE A 287 14.85 -29.18 -30.62
N ASP A 288 15.64 -29.94 -29.87
CA ASP A 288 16.77 -30.71 -30.41
C ASP A 288 16.26 -32.05 -30.98
N GLY A 289 16.08 -32.11 -32.30
CA GLY A 289 15.72 -33.32 -33.03
C GLY A 289 16.94 -34.10 -33.56
N ALA A 290 16.71 -35.35 -34.00
CA ALA A 290 17.76 -36.18 -34.59
C ALA A 290 18.28 -35.63 -35.93
N LEU A 291 17.41 -34.96 -36.70
CA LEU A 291 17.68 -34.46 -38.05
C LEU A 291 18.06 -32.97 -38.09
N GLY A 292 17.89 -32.25 -36.99
CA GLY A 292 18.05 -30.80 -36.96
C GLY A 292 17.54 -30.21 -35.67
N ARG A 293 17.60 -28.89 -35.59
CA ARG A 293 17.08 -28.12 -34.47
C ARG A 293 15.97 -27.23 -34.98
N ASP A 294 14.82 -27.35 -34.36
CA ASP A 294 13.67 -26.51 -34.65
C ASP A 294 13.47 -25.53 -33.50
N VAL A 295 13.06 -24.32 -33.84
CA VAL A 295 12.71 -23.27 -32.91
C VAL A 295 11.22 -23.06 -33.02
N VAL A 296 10.51 -23.26 -31.93
CA VAL A 296 9.09 -22.92 -31.81
C VAL A 296 9.01 -21.53 -31.20
N ILE A 297 8.36 -20.61 -31.91
CA ILE A 297 8.11 -19.24 -31.45
C ILE A 297 6.64 -19.13 -31.09
N LEU A 298 6.36 -18.75 -29.84
CA LEU A 298 5.04 -18.47 -29.32
C LEU A 298 4.79 -16.95 -29.32
N ASP A 299 3.67 -16.55 -29.90
CA ASP A 299 3.14 -15.18 -29.89
C ASP A 299 1.70 -15.26 -29.36
N PRO A 300 1.30 -14.43 -28.37
CA PRO A 300 -0.05 -14.45 -27.82
C PRO A 300 -1.16 -14.21 -28.87
N LEU A 301 -0.86 -13.57 -29.99
CA LEU A 301 -1.84 -13.22 -31.02
C LEU A 301 -1.89 -14.22 -32.20
N GLY A 302 -0.97 -15.18 -32.25
CA GLY A 302 -0.81 -16.08 -33.40
C GLY A 302 -0.64 -17.54 -33.02
N PRO A 303 -0.85 -18.47 -33.97
CA PRO A 303 -0.49 -19.87 -33.74
C PRO A 303 1.03 -20.01 -33.56
N PRO A 304 1.50 -20.98 -32.76
CA PRO A 304 2.92 -21.31 -32.64
C PRO A 304 3.56 -21.50 -34.02
N THR A 305 4.70 -20.85 -34.26
CA THR A 305 5.43 -21.00 -35.52
C THR A 305 6.70 -21.81 -35.31
N THR A 306 6.80 -22.95 -35.99
CA THR A 306 8.00 -23.79 -35.97
C THR A 306 8.89 -23.44 -37.16
N ARG A 307 10.15 -23.11 -36.91
CA ARG A 307 11.13 -22.82 -37.96
C ARG A 307 12.46 -23.53 -37.68
N PRO A 308 13.16 -24.02 -38.71
CA PRO A 308 14.49 -24.57 -38.52
C PRO A 308 15.46 -23.49 -38.03
N GLU A 309 16.33 -23.82 -37.08
CA GLU A 309 17.35 -22.89 -36.57
C GLU A 309 18.35 -22.55 -37.69
N SER A 310 18.24 -21.35 -38.26
CA SER A 310 19.15 -20.87 -39.31
C SER A 310 20.59 -20.78 -38.78
N GLY A 311 21.54 -21.38 -39.48
CA GLY A 311 22.94 -21.40 -39.06
C GLY A 311 23.26 -22.44 -37.98
N SER A 312 22.30 -23.31 -37.63
CA SER A 312 22.57 -24.44 -36.77
C SER A 312 23.62 -25.35 -37.41
N ARG A 313 24.75 -25.55 -36.71
CA ARG A 313 25.68 -26.63 -37.06
C ARG A 313 24.87 -27.93 -37.10
N ARG A 314 24.94 -28.67 -38.21
CA ARG A 314 24.28 -29.98 -38.35
C ARG A 314 24.58 -30.84 -37.11
N PRO A 315 23.58 -31.58 -36.58
CA PRO A 315 23.81 -32.42 -35.41
C PRO A 315 24.96 -33.40 -35.69
N PRO A 316 25.77 -33.76 -34.68
CA PRO A 316 26.97 -34.60 -34.86
C PRO A 316 26.65 -35.90 -35.58
N ARG A 317 25.48 -36.50 -35.32
CA ARG A 317 25.03 -37.72 -36.00
C ARG A 317 24.83 -37.51 -37.50
N LEU A 318 24.25 -36.38 -37.91
CA LEU A 318 23.97 -36.12 -39.32
C LEU A 318 25.22 -35.71 -40.09
N LEU A 319 26.15 -34.99 -39.46
CA LEU A 319 27.48 -34.75 -40.04
C LEU A 319 28.29 -36.06 -40.13
N ALA A 320 28.27 -36.88 -39.08
CA ALA A 320 28.93 -38.19 -39.07
C ALA A 320 28.36 -39.10 -40.15
N VAL A 321 27.04 -39.17 -40.31
CA VAL A 321 26.39 -39.88 -41.42
C VAL A 321 26.79 -39.28 -42.76
N ALA A 322 26.78 -37.95 -42.91
CA ALA A 322 27.15 -37.30 -44.17
C ALA A 322 28.63 -37.51 -44.57
N VAL A 323 29.53 -37.70 -43.60
CA VAL A 323 30.95 -38.02 -43.84
C VAL A 323 31.14 -39.53 -44.02
N ALA A 324 30.49 -40.35 -43.21
CA ALA A 324 30.64 -41.80 -43.25
C ALA A 324 29.97 -42.43 -44.48
N LEU A 325 28.84 -41.89 -44.94
CA LEU A 325 28.09 -42.40 -46.09
C LEU A 325 28.92 -42.43 -47.39
N PRO A 326 29.61 -41.35 -47.82
CA PRO A 326 30.45 -41.40 -49.01
C PRO A 326 31.68 -42.30 -48.83
N VAL A 327 32.29 -42.33 -47.64
CA VAL A 327 33.43 -43.22 -47.34
C VAL A 327 33.01 -44.69 -47.42
N PHE A 328 31.84 -45.03 -46.86
CA PHE A 328 31.28 -46.37 -46.90
C PHE A 328 30.85 -46.77 -48.32
N ALA A 329 30.23 -45.86 -49.07
CA ALA A 329 29.90 -46.09 -50.49
C ALA A 329 31.15 -46.33 -51.33
N LEU A 330 32.21 -45.54 -51.14
CA LEU A 330 33.52 -45.74 -51.78
C LEU A 330 34.16 -47.08 -51.40
N ALA A 331 34.06 -47.47 -50.13
CA ALA A 331 34.54 -48.78 -49.68
C ALA A 331 33.78 -49.92 -50.39
N ILE A 332 32.45 -49.86 -50.47
CA ILE A 332 31.63 -50.85 -51.19
C ILE A 332 32.00 -50.92 -52.67
N VAL A 333 32.10 -49.78 -53.35
CA VAL A 333 32.49 -49.71 -54.77
C VAL A 333 33.90 -50.28 -54.97
N SER A 334 34.83 -49.99 -54.05
CA SER A 334 36.19 -50.53 -54.14
C SER A 334 36.20 -52.06 -53.99
N VAL A 335 35.38 -52.62 -53.09
CA VAL A 335 35.27 -54.06 -52.90
C VAL A 335 34.65 -54.72 -54.13
N THR A 336 33.57 -54.16 -54.70
CA THR A 336 32.90 -54.73 -55.88
C THR A 336 33.76 -54.66 -57.14
N VAL A 337 34.55 -53.59 -57.32
CA VAL A 337 35.46 -53.44 -58.46
C VAL A 337 36.75 -54.26 -58.29
N HIS A 338 37.28 -54.38 -57.06
CA HIS A 338 38.56 -55.06 -56.79
C HIS A 338 38.47 -56.51 -56.31
N LEU A 339 37.28 -57.12 -56.22
CA LEU A 339 37.13 -58.57 -56.04
C LEU A 339 37.84 -59.41 -57.13
N ARG A 340 38.34 -58.79 -58.20
CA ARG A 340 39.18 -59.41 -59.25
C ARG A 340 40.69 -59.39 -58.99
N PHE A 341 41.21 -58.61 -58.03
CA PHE A 341 42.65 -58.46 -57.78
C PHE A 341 42.96 -58.53 -56.29
N ALA A 342 43.99 -59.29 -55.89
CA ALA A 342 44.40 -59.48 -54.50
C ALA A 342 45.00 -58.20 -53.89
N GLY A 343 44.15 -57.31 -53.38
CA GLY A 343 44.53 -56.09 -52.66
C GLY A 343 43.42 -55.21 -52.02
N PRO A 344 42.12 -55.58 -51.94
CA PRO A 344 41.07 -54.63 -51.54
C PRO A 344 40.99 -54.36 -50.03
N PHE A 345 41.55 -55.23 -49.19
CA PHE A 345 41.43 -55.12 -47.73
C PHE A 345 42.10 -53.86 -47.18
N TRP A 346 43.32 -53.56 -47.62
CA TRP A 346 44.09 -52.43 -47.11
C TRP A 346 43.49 -51.08 -47.50
N PHE A 347 42.91 -50.97 -48.70
CA PHE A 347 42.25 -49.74 -49.13
C PHE A 347 40.95 -49.47 -48.36
N ALA A 348 40.13 -50.50 -48.15
CA ALA A 348 38.93 -50.40 -47.33
C ALA A 348 39.26 -50.04 -45.87
N LEU A 349 40.31 -50.65 -45.29
CA LEU A 349 40.78 -50.34 -43.95
C LEU A 349 41.26 -48.88 -43.83
N TRP A 350 42.00 -48.38 -44.83
CA TRP A 350 42.48 -47.00 -44.84
C TRP A 350 41.33 -45.99 -44.92
N LEU A 351 40.30 -46.27 -45.73
CA LEU A 351 39.09 -45.44 -45.80
C LEU A 351 38.32 -45.41 -44.47
N VAL A 352 38.17 -46.56 -43.80
CA VAL A 352 37.54 -46.62 -42.47
C VAL A 352 38.34 -45.83 -41.44
N LEU A 353 39.67 -45.97 -41.42
CA LEU A 353 40.55 -45.21 -40.54
C LEU A 353 40.47 -43.70 -40.82
N LEU A 354 40.45 -43.29 -42.09
CA LEU A 354 40.28 -41.88 -42.46
C LEU A 354 38.93 -41.34 -41.97
N GLY A 355 37.84 -42.11 -42.14
CA GLY A 355 36.53 -41.76 -41.62
C GLY A 355 36.52 -41.60 -40.09
N TRP A 356 37.20 -42.51 -39.38
CA TRP A 356 37.42 -42.42 -37.93
C TRP A 356 38.20 -41.17 -37.55
N CYS A 357 39.33 -40.89 -38.21
CA CYS A 357 40.15 -39.70 -37.95
C CYS A 357 39.35 -38.42 -38.17
N VAL A 358 38.56 -38.31 -39.25
CA VAL A 358 37.72 -37.13 -39.51
C VAL A 358 36.63 -36.99 -38.45
N TYR A 359 35.99 -38.09 -38.03
CA TYR A 359 34.99 -38.09 -36.97
C TYR A 359 35.58 -37.62 -35.62
N PHE A 360 36.73 -38.18 -35.21
CA PHE A 360 37.41 -37.81 -33.97
C PHE A 360 37.98 -36.40 -34.00
N ALA A 361 38.58 -35.97 -35.11
CA ALA A 361 39.01 -34.59 -35.29
C ALA A 361 37.81 -33.64 -35.14
N ASN A 362 36.65 -33.97 -35.73
CA ASN A 362 35.45 -33.17 -35.55
C ASN A 362 34.98 -33.16 -34.08
N LEU A 363 35.03 -34.30 -33.39
CA LEU A 363 34.64 -34.40 -31.98
C LEU A 363 35.55 -33.54 -31.08
N ILE A 364 36.86 -33.53 -31.33
CA ILE A 364 37.88 -32.83 -30.53
C ILE A 364 37.91 -31.33 -30.84
N PHE A 365 37.91 -30.93 -32.11
CA PHE A 365 38.00 -29.52 -32.52
C PHE A 365 36.66 -28.78 -32.41
N ARG A 366 35.57 -29.49 -32.13
CA ARG A 366 34.27 -28.85 -31.96
C ARG A 366 34.20 -28.19 -30.59
N ARG A 367 34.09 -26.86 -30.62
CA ARG A 367 33.73 -26.08 -29.45
C ARG A 367 32.45 -26.67 -28.83
N PRO A 368 32.38 -26.84 -27.50
CA PRO A 368 31.18 -27.29 -26.82
C PRO A 368 30.00 -26.44 -27.29
N LEU A 369 28.86 -27.10 -27.49
CA LEU A 369 27.65 -26.39 -27.83
C LEU A 369 27.35 -25.40 -26.69
N PRO A 370 26.95 -24.15 -27.01
CA PRO A 370 26.49 -23.23 -25.99
C PRO A 370 25.39 -23.90 -25.19
N ASP A 371 25.35 -23.58 -23.91
CA ASP A 371 24.29 -23.99 -23.02
C ASP A 371 22.90 -23.74 -23.65
N ARG A 372 21.97 -24.66 -23.42
CA ARG A 372 20.65 -24.62 -24.08
C ARG A 372 19.89 -23.36 -23.70
N THR A 373 19.98 -22.97 -22.43
CA THR A 373 19.35 -21.77 -21.89
C THR A 373 19.95 -20.51 -22.52
N ASP A 374 21.28 -20.40 -22.57
CA ASP A 374 21.95 -19.28 -23.25
C ASP A 374 21.51 -19.14 -24.71
N ARG A 375 21.38 -20.28 -25.41
CA ARG A 375 20.95 -20.28 -26.81
C ARG A 375 19.50 -19.83 -26.98
N ALA A 376 18.60 -20.27 -26.09
CA ALA A 376 17.21 -19.86 -26.13
C ALA A 376 17.07 -18.35 -25.92
N ILE A 377 17.86 -17.78 -25.01
CA ILE A 377 17.97 -16.33 -24.82
C ILE A 377 18.50 -15.64 -26.09
N ASP A 378 19.59 -16.14 -26.69
CA ASP A 378 20.14 -15.58 -27.93
C ASP A 378 19.14 -15.64 -29.10
N LEU A 379 18.30 -16.69 -29.15
CA LEU A 379 17.25 -16.81 -30.15
C LEU A 379 16.09 -15.86 -29.87
N ALA A 380 15.74 -15.63 -28.60
CA ALA A 380 14.74 -14.64 -28.21
C ALA A 380 15.12 -13.24 -28.68
N TRP A 381 16.36 -12.82 -28.43
CA TRP A 381 16.87 -11.53 -28.89
C TRP A 381 16.92 -11.41 -30.42
N ARG A 382 17.30 -12.48 -31.13
CA ARG A 382 17.46 -12.43 -32.59
C ARG A 382 16.15 -12.59 -33.38
N ARG A 383 15.17 -13.32 -32.84
CA ARG A 383 13.99 -13.74 -33.60
C ARG A 383 12.68 -13.17 -33.08
N LEU A 384 12.53 -13.05 -31.76
CA LEU A 384 11.28 -12.65 -31.13
C LEU A 384 11.24 -11.14 -30.89
N VAL A 385 12.28 -10.58 -30.28
CA VAL A 385 12.34 -9.14 -29.93
C VAL A 385 12.12 -8.20 -31.13
N PRO A 386 12.74 -8.43 -32.32
CA PRO A 386 12.55 -7.52 -33.47
C PRO A 386 11.11 -7.48 -34.00
N GLY A 387 10.31 -8.52 -33.74
CA GLY A 387 8.92 -8.60 -34.18
C GLY A 387 7.91 -8.20 -33.11
N ILE A 388 8.36 -7.87 -31.90
CA ILE A 388 7.44 -7.64 -30.79
C ILE A 388 6.79 -6.26 -30.90
N GLY A 389 5.48 -6.20 -30.71
CA GLY A 389 4.71 -4.95 -30.75
C GLY A 389 4.96 -4.05 -29.55
N ARG A 390 4.19 -2.96 -29.45
CA ARG A 390 4.24 -2.00 -28.33
C ARG A 390 3.13 -2.19 -27.30
N SER A 391 2.52 -3.37 -27.26
CA SER A 391 1.46 -3.67 -26.30
C SER A 391 2.03 -3.71 -24.87
N ALA A 392 1.18 -3.47 -23.85
CA ALA A 392 1.60 -3.58 -22.46
C ALA A 392 2.16 -4.98 -22.11
N ALA A 393 1.61 -6.03 -22.73
CA ALA A 393 2.12 -7.39 -22.59
C ALA A 393 3.51 -7.57 -23.22
N ALA A 394 3.76 -6.97 -24.39
CA ALA A 394 5.07 -6.99 -25.04
C ALA A 394 6.13 -6.25 -24.22
N VAL A 395 5.80 -5.08 -23.67
CA VAL A 395 6.72 -4.33 -22.79
C VAL A 395 7.03 -5.13 -21.52
N ARG A 396 6.02 -5.74 -20.89
CA ARG A 396 6.22 -6.66 -19.76
C ARG A 396 7.16 -7.79 -20.13
N PHE A 397 6.90 -8.49 -21.24
CA PHE A 397 7.79 -9.56 -21.72
C PHE A 397 9.23 -9.09 -21.89
N LEU A 398 9.44 -7.91 -22.50
CA LEU A 398 10.78 -7.35 -22.70
C LEU A 398 11.49 -7.06 -21.37
N VAL A 399 10.79 -6.52 -20.36
CA VAL A 399 11.35 -6.34 -19.01
C VAL A 399 11.81 -7.69 -18.44
N ARG A 400 10.94 -8.71 -18.52
CA ARG A 400 11.21 -10.06 -18.01
C ARG A 400 12.38 -10.72 -18.75
N LEU A 401 12.45 -10.56 -20.06
CA LEU A 401 13.54 -11.06 -20.90
C LEU A 401 14.86 -10.37 -20.58
N CYS A 402 14.87 -9.04 -20.40
CA CYS A 402 16.08 -8.30 -20.02
C CYS A 402 16.66 -8.84 -18.71
N ARG A 403 15.80 -9.02 -17.69
CA ARG A 403 16.21 -9.60 -16.40
C ARG A 403 16.74 -11.03 -16.53
N ALA A 404 16.07 -11.87 -17.32
CA ALA A 404 16.52 -13.25 -17.56
C ALA A 404 17.81 -13.34 -18.38
N SER A 405 18.20 -12.28 -19.07
CA SER A 405 19.39 -12.23 -19.94
C SER A 405 20.67 -11.78 -19.23
N VAL A 406 20.56 -11.25 -17.99
CA VAL A 406 21.70 -10.85 -17.16
C VAL A 406 22.61 -12.06 -16.92
N GLY A 407 23.91 -11.91 -17.18
CA GLY A 407 24.90 -12.99 -17.06
C GLY A 407 24.80 -14.10 -18.13
N ARG A 408 23.77 -14.10 -18.99
CA ARG A 408 23.45 -15.19 -19.93
C ARG A 408 23.50 -14.78 -21.39
N GLY A 409 23.60 -15.76 -22.29
CA GLY A 409 23.68 -15.54 -23.75
C GLY A 409 24.94 -14.76 -24.19
N LYS A 410 24.91 -14.23 -25.42
CA LYS A 410 26.02 -13.52 -26.05
C LYS A 410 25.76 -12.01 -26.17
N PRO A 411 26.46 -11.17 -25.37
CA PRO A 411 26.33 -9.71 -25.40
C PRO A 411 26.49 -9.11 -26.81
N ALA A 412 27.53 -9.54 -27.54
CA ALA A 412 27.85 -9.01 -28.87
C ALA A 412 26.74 -9.23 -29.90
N ASP A 413 26.01 -10.36 -29.82
CA ASP A 413 24.96 -10.71 -30.78
C ASP A 413 23.68 -9.88 -30.56
N ARG A 414 23.46 -9.31 -29.36
CA ARG A 414 22.26 -8.54 -29.00
C ARG A 414 22.49 -7.04 -28.77
N ALA A 415 23.73 -6.58 -28.78
CA ALA A 415 24.10 -5.20 -28.42
C ALA A 415 23.29 -4.13 -29.18
N GLN A 416 23.16 -4.27 -30.50
CA GLN A 416 22.39 -3.33 -31.33
C GLN A 416 20.91 -3.29 -30.93
N THR A 417 20.29 -4.46 -30.73
CA THR A 417 18.89 -4.56 -30.34
C THR A 417 18.66 -3.96 -28.95
N VAL A 418 19.57 -4.20 -28.00
CA VAL A 418 19.48 -3.64 -26.64
C VAL A 418 19.63 -2.11 -26.68
N PHE A 419 20.54 -1.58 -27.50
CA PHE A 419 20.69 -0.14 -27.69
C PHE A 419 19.40 0.52 -28.22
N GLU A 420 18.83 -0.03 -29.30
CA GLU A 420 17.55 0.45 -29.86
C GLU A 420 16.40 0.35 -28.83
N LEU A 421 16.41 -0.70 -28.01
CA LEU A 421 15.45 -0.90 -26.94
C LEU A 421 15.56 0.18 -25.85
N VAL A 422 16.80 0.55 -25.47
CA VAL A 422 17.08 1.62 -24.51
C VAL A 422 16.59 2.97 -25.02
N GLU A 423 16.84 3.30 -26.29
CA GLU A 423 16.35 4.55 -26.89
C GLU A 423 14.81 4.60 -26.85
N HIS A 424 14.16 3.51 -27.25
CA HIS A 424 12.70 3.42 -27.24
C HIS A 424 12.14 3.51 -25.81
N ALA A 425 12.72 2.79 -24.84
CA ALA A 425 12.31 2.85 -23.44
C ALA A 425 12.49 4.24 -22.84
N THR A 426 13.55 4.97 -23.25
CA THR A 426 13.80 6.35 -22.81
C THR A 426 12.70 7.29 -23.31
N VAL A 427 12.30 7.17 -24.58
CA VAL A 427 11.21 7.97 -25.16
C VAL A 427 9.89 7.68 -24.46
N LEU A 428 9.57 6.40 -24.22
CA LEU A 428 8.34 6.01 -23.52
C LEU A 428 8.31 6.58 -22.08
N THR A 429 9.40 6.46 -21.34
CA THR A 429 9.46 6.88 -19.93
C THR A 429 9.24 8.38 -19.75
N LYS A 430 9.63 9.22 -20.71
CA LYS A 430 9.42 10.68 -20.65
C LYS A 430 7.94 11.09 -20.61
N GLY A 431 7.07 10.36 -21.31
CA GLY A 431 5.62 10.63 -21.30
C GLY A 431 4.85 9.81 -20.28
N HIS A 432 5.42 8.68 -19.85
CA HIS A 432 4.74 7.60 -19.16
C HIS A 432 5.68 6.98 -18.11
N PRO A 433 5.71 7.52 -16.88
CA PRO A 433 6.57 7.02 -15.80
C PRO A 433 6.36 5.54 -15.46
N GLU A 434 5.21 4.96 -15.80
CA GLU A 434 4.90 3.54 -15.66
C GLU A 434 5.85 2.62 -16.46
N PHE A 435 6.55 3.14 -17.48
CA PHE A 435 7.56 2.40 -18.24
C PHE A 435 8.98 2.52 -17.68
N ALA A 436 9.16 3.20 -16.55
CA ALA A 436 10.45 3.27 -15.86
C ALA A 436 11.10 1.89 -15.58
N PRO A 437 10.35 0.83 -15.20
CA PRO A 437 10.94 -0.51 -15.02
C PRO A 437 11.50 -1.12 -16.31
N PHE A 438 10.91 -0.78 -17.46
CA PHE A 438 11.40 -1.25 -18.76
C PHE A 438 12.73 -0.58 -19.13
N LEU A 439 12.82 0.74 -18.95
CA LEU A 439 14.08 1.47 -19.14
C LEU A 439 15.17 0.97 -18.19
N ALA A 440 14.82 0.74 -16.91
CA ALA A 440 15.74 0.22 -15.91
C ALA A 440 16.32 -1.14 -16.31
N ALA A 441 15.47 -2.08 -16.73
CA ALA A 441 15.91 -3.42 -17.13
C ALA A 441 16.76 -3.41 -18.40
N ALA A 442 16.41 -2.59 -19.40
CA ALA A 442 17.16 -2.48 -20.64
C ALA A 442 18.56 -1.86 -20.41
N ARG A 443 18.63 -0.77 -19.64
CA ARG A 443 19.91 -0.10 -19.29
C ARG A 443 20.80 -0.98 -18.42
N PHE A 444 20.22 -1.71 -17.46
CA PHE A 444 20.99 -2.64 -16.65
C PHE A 444 21.59 -3.77 -17.50
N LEU A 445 20.81 -4.35 -18.43
CA LEU A 445 21.32 -5.37 -19.36
C LEU A 445 22.43 -4.82 -20.25
N GLU A 446 22.31 -3.59 -20.75
CA GLU A 446 23.36 -2.91 -21.54
C GLU A 446 24.67 -2.82 -20.74
N VAL A 447 24.61 -2.39 -19.48
CA VAL A 447 25.78 -2.30 -18.60
C VAL A 447 26.39 -3.67 -18.32
N ASP A 448 25.56 -4.69 -18.07
CA ASP A 448 26.00 -6.07 -17.87
C ASP A 448 26.72 -6.63 -19.11
N ASP A 449 26.15 -6.38 -20.29
CA ASP A 449 26.71 -6.76 -21.58
C ASP A 449 28.06 -6.10 -21.85
N LEU A 450 28.18 -4.79 -21.58
CA LEU A 450 29.43 -4.07 -21.69
C LEU A 450 30.50 -4.60 -20.73
N ALA A 451 30.12 -4.93 -19.49
CA ALA A 451 31.02 -5.51 -18.51
C ALA A 451 31.55 -6.88 -18.95
N ARG A 452 30.68 -7.74 -19.49
CA ARG A 452 31.06 -9.05 -20.06
C ARG A 452 31.94 -8.92 -21.32
N MET A 453 31.90 -7.79 -22.00
CA MET A 453 32.81 -7.44 -23.09
C MET A 453 34.11 -6.75 -22.61
N GLY A 454 34.37 -6.72 -21.30
CA GLY A 454 35.63 -6.25 -20.72
C GLY A 454 35.64 -4.77 -20.33
N ARG A 455 34.49 -4.07 -20.34
CA ARG A 455 34.39 -2.72 -19.76
C ARG A 455 34.35 -2.79 -18.24
N GLU A 456 34.82 -1.74 -17.58
CA GLU A 456 34.73 -1.67 -16.12
C GLU A 456 33.27 -1.53 -15.67
N ARG A 457 32.78 -2.50 -14.88
CA ARG A 457 31.36 -2.57 -14.48
C ARG A 457 30.95 -1.45 -13.53
N THR A 458 31.84 -1.05 -12.61
CA THR A 458 31.44 -0.14 -11.50
C THR A 458 31.07 1.27 -11.98
N PRO A 459 31.90 1.96 -12.79
CA PRO A 459 31.53 3.29 -13.29
C PRO A 459 30.24 3.26 -14.11
N ALA A 460 30.04 2.22 -14.92
CA ALA A 460 28.83 2.03 -15.70
C ALA A 460 27.58 1.84 -14.82
N LEU A 461 27.70 1.09 -13.70
CA LEU A 461 26.61 0.97 -12.72
C LEU A 461 26.30 2.28 -12.00
N ILE A 462 27.30 3.12 -11.70
CA ILE A 462 27.08 4.45 -11.12
C ILE A 462 26.33 5.33 -12.13
N GLY A 463 26.73 5.30 -13.40
CA GLY A 463 26.08 6.03 -14.50
C GLY A 463 24.61 5.63 -14.74
N LEU A 464 24.15 4.49 -14.21
CA LEU A 464 22.73 4.17 -14.19
C LEU A 464 21.94 5.11 -13.28
N PHE A 465 22.51 5.59 -12.17
CA PHE A 465 21.82 6.40 -11.17
C PHE A 465 21.99 7.90 -11.37
N GLU A 466 22.99 8.34 -12.12
CA GLU A 466 23.25 9.77 -12.40
C GLU A 466 22.02 10.51 -12.96
N PRO A 467 21.26 10.00 -13.96
CA PRO A 467 20.08 10.70 -14.47
C PRO A 467 18.96 10.80 -13.42
N PHE A 468 18.82 9.81 -12.54
CA PHE A 468 17.89 9.88 -11.42
C PHE A 468 18.31 10.97 -10.41
N MET A 469 19.61 11.06 -10.11
CA MET A 469 20.14 12.10 -9.23
C MET A 469 20.02 13.50 -9.84
N ALA A 470 20.14 13.62 -11.16
CA ALA A 470 19.87 14.87 -11.89
C ALA A 470 18.37 15.23 -11.95
N GLY A 471 17.47 14.29 -11.58
CA GLY A 471 16.03 14.45 -11.65
C GLY A 471 15.46 14.29 -13.07
N GLU A 472 16.21 13.68 -13.98
CA GLU A 472 15.79 13.38 -15.35
C GLU A 472 14.92 12.12 -15.42
N PHE A 473 15.18 11.14 -14.56
CA PHE A 473 14.41 9.90 -14.46
C PHE A 473 13.63 9.81 -13.15
N PRO A 474 12.43 9.19 -13.17
CA PRO A 474 11.58 9.09 -11.99
C PRO A 474 12.17 8.11 -10.95
N PRO A 475 11.75 8.19 -9.68
CA PRO A 475 12.16 7.25 -8.64
C PRO A 475 11.92 5.78 -8.97
N GLY A 476 10.86 5.47 -9.73
CA GLY A 476 10.56 4.11 -10.15
C GLY A 476 11.66 3.45 -10.99
N TYR A 477 12.43 4.26 -11.73
CA TYR A 477 13.57 3.77 -12.50
C TYR A 477 14.71 3.35 -11.58
N ALA A 478 15.16 4.22 -10.66
CA ALA A 478 16.24 3.90 -9.72
C ALA A 478 15.88 2.73 -8.79
N GLU A 479 14.62 2.66 -8.38
CA GLU A 479 14.10 1.55 -7.59
C GLU A 479 14.20 0.23 -8.37
N SER A 480 13.77 0.21 -9.63
CA SER A 480 13.83 -0.97 -10.50
C SER A 480 15.27 -1.40 -10.78
N VAL A 481 16.19 -0.46 -11.06
CA VAL A 481 17.62 -0.78 -11.24
C VAL A 481 18.19 -1.41 -9.96
N SER A 482 17.85 -0.85 -8.79
CA SER A 482 18.33 -1.35 -7.50
C SER A 482 17.81 -2.76 -7.20
N GLU A 483 16.53 -3.03 -7.50
CA GLU A 483 15.94 -4.37 -7.36
C GLU A 483 16.65 -5.39 -8.25
N ILE A 484 16.87 -5.07 -9.54
CA ILE A 484 17.55 -5.97 -10.48
C ILE A 484 18.97 -6.27 -9.97
N LEU A 485 19.70 -5.23 -9.58
CA LEU A 485 21.08 -5.35 -9.12
C LEU A 485 21.19 -6.20 -7.84
N LEU A 486 20.33 -5.97 -6.85
CA LEU A 486 20.35 -6.71 -5.58
C LEU A 486 19.80 -8.14 -5.69
N THR A 487 19.04 -8.45 -6.73
CA THR A 487 18.52 -9.81 -7.00
C THR A 487 19.40 -10.62 -7.95
N THR A 488 20.45 -10.00 -8.51
CA THR A 488 21.42 -10.69 -9.37
C THR A 488 22.48 -11.42 -8.51
N GLU A 489 22.76 -12.68 -8.84
CA GLU A 489 23.65 -13.54 -8.06
C GLU A 489 25.13 -13.09 -8.03
N ASP A 490 25.55 -12.26 -8.99
CA ASP A 490 26.95 -11.84 -9.18
C ASP A 490 27.46 -10.80 -8.15
N MET A 491 26.58 -10.21 -7.34
CA MET A 491 26.95 -9.11 -6.44
C MET A 491 27.28 -9.63 -5.04
N THR A 492 28.55 -9.52 -4.64
CA THR A 492 28.93 -9.81 -3.25
C THR A 492 28.44 -8.70 -2.32
N PRO A 493 28.25 -8.96 -1.02
CA PRO A 493 27.93 -7.90 -0.06
C PRO A 493 28.92 -6.74 -0.10
N GLY A 494 30.22 -7.01 -0.31
CA GLY A 494 31.25 -5.99 -0.44
C GLY A 494 31.10 -5.15 -1.71
N ASP A 495 30.66 -5.73 -2.82
CA ASP A 495 30.34 -4.99 -4.04
C ASP A 495 29.18 -4.04 -3.82
N VAL A 496 28.13 -4.49 -3.13
CA VAL A 496 26.96 -3.68 -2.78
C VAL A 496 27.37 -2.50 -1.88
N GLN A 497 28.14 -2.78 -0.82
CA GLN A 497 28.60 -1.72 0.10
C GLN A 497 29.50 -0.70 -0.62
N ARG A 498 30.44 -1.16 -1.44
CA ARG A 498 31.32 -0.29 -2.24
C ARG A 498 30.53 0.55 -3.23
N LEU A 499 29.63 -0.05 -3.99
CA LEU A 499 28.78 0.66 -4.96
C LEU A 499 27.89 1.69 -4.26
N GLY A 500 27.31 1.35 -3.10
CA GLY A 500 26.51 2.29 -2.32
C GLY A 500 27.27 3.56 -1.93
N VAL A 501 28.53 3.45 -1.50
CA VAL A 501 29.39 4.62 -1.23
C VAL A 501 29.58 5.47 -2.48
N LEU A 502 29.85 4.85 -3.63
CA LEU A 502 30.10 5.57 -4.88
C LEU A 502 28.84 6.24 -5.43
N ILE A 503 27.67 5.59 -5.31
CA ILE A 503 26.36 6.18 -5.63
C ILE A 503 26.10 7.41 -4.75
N VAL A 504 26.35 7.32 -3.44
CA VAL A 504 26.21 8.47 -2.53
C VAL A 504 27.18 9.60 -2.91
N GLY A 505 28.42 9.28 -3.28
CA GLY A 505 29.40 10.25 -3.75
C GLY A 505 28.93 10.98 -5.02
N SER A 506 28.40 10.23 -5.99
CA SER A 506 27.81 10.77 -7.23
C SER A 506 26.59 11.66 -6.93
N ALA A 507 25.75 11.29 -5.97
CA ALA A 507 24.61 12.13 -5.56
C ALA A 507 25.06 13.46 -4.96
N PHE A 508 26.13 13.47 -4.17
CA PHE A 508 26.67 14.71 -3.64
C PHE A 508 27.28 15.58 -4.75
N GLU A 509 27.89 14.98 -5.77
CA GLU A 509 28.40 15.69 -6.95
C GLU A 509 27.32 16.38 -7.77
N THR A 510 26.11 15.80 -7.84
CA THR A 510 24.95 16.45 -8.47
C THR A 510 24.23 17.45 -7.54
N GLY A 511 24.75 17.66 -6.33
CA GLY A 511 24.23 18.64 -5.36
C GLY A 511 23.13 18.13 -4.45
N VAL A 512 22.80 16.84 -4.49
CA VAL A 512 21.77 16.23 -3.62
C VAL A 512 22.24 16.28 -2.16
N GLN A 513 21.39 16.72 -1.24
CA GLN A 513 21.74 16.82 0.17
C GLN A 513 21.41 15.52 0.94
N PRO A 514 22.02 15.29 2.12
CA PRO A 514 21.69 14.14 2.99
C PRO A 514 20.20 13.99 3.31
N ALA A 515 19.52 15.11 3.58
CA ALA A 515 18.09 15.12 3.89
C ALA A 515 17.24 14.72 2.68
N ASP A 516 17.68 15.09 1.49
CA ASP A 516 17.02 14.77 0.24
C ASP A 516 17.05 13.25 -0.04
N LEU A 517 18.24 12.64 0.08
CA LEU A 517 18.43 11.20 -0.07
C LEU A 517 17.60 10.42 0.96
N THR A 518 17.59 10.87 2.21
CA THR A 518 16.82 10.22 3.28
C THR A 518 15.31 10.29 2.99
N ALA A 519 14.81 11.45 2.54
CA ALA A 519 13.40 11.63 2.22
C ALA A 519 12.95 10.77 1.03
N VAL A 520 13.76 10.73 -0.03
CA VAL A 520 13.44 9.94 -1.24
C VAL A 520 13.50 8.45 -0.97
N ALA A 521 14.52 8.00 -0.25
CA ALA A 521 14.77 6.59 -0.08
C ALA A 521 13.72 5.90 0.81
N ARG A 522 12.95 6.66 1.61
CA ARG A 522 11.72 6.16 2.25
C ARG A 522 10.72 5.58 1.23
N TYR A 523 10.69 6.12 0.01
CA TYR A 523 9.80 5.69 -1.07
C TYR A 523 10.49 4.82 -2.12
N CYS A 524 11.77 4.52 -1.94
CA CYS A 524 12.56 3.67 -2.81
C CYS A 524 13.31 2.63 -1.95
N PRO A 525 12.62 1.62 -1.39
CA PRO A 525 13.22 0.67 -0.46
C PRO A 525 14.37 -0.16 -1.07
N TRP A 526 14.34 -0.50 -2.36
CA TRP A 526 15.48 -1.18 -2.99
C TRP A 526 16.67 -0.24 -3.16
N PHE A 527 16.42 1.01 -3.57
CA PHE A 527 17.48 2.03 -3.61
C PHE A 527 18.06 2.31 -2.23
N TRP A 528 17.22 2.36 -1.18
CA TRP A 528 17.66 2.45 0.20
C TRP A 528 18.58 1.30 0.57
N ARG A 529 18.17 0.05 0.28
CA ARG A 529 18.98 -1.14 0.56
C ARG A 529 20.35 -1.10 -0.11
N LEU A 530 20.38 -0.62 -1.35
CA LEU A 530 21.62 -0.51 -2.14
C LEU A 530 22.55 0.59 -1.61
N ALA A 531 22.03 1.80 -1.43
CA ALA A 531 22.85 2.98 -1.18
C ALA A 531 22.99 3.33 0.31
N LEU A 532 21.95 3.09 1.12
CA LEU A 532 21.75 3.76 2.42
C LEU A 532 21.56 2.84 3.63
N ASP A 533 21.28 1.54 3.47
CA ASP A 533 20.85 0.65 4.57
C ASP A 533 21.71 0.76 5.83
N THR A 534 23.02 0.62 5.67
CA THR A 534 24.01 0.69 6.74
C THR A 534 24.56 2.10 6.98
N ARG A 535 24.13 3.07 6.17
CA ARG A 535 24.73 4.42 6.06
C ARG A 535 23.79 5.57 6.38
N ALA A 536 22.50 5.32 6.54
CA ALA A 536 21.50 6.36 6.75
C ALA A 536 21.88 7.34 7.87
N ASN A 537 22.35 6.80 9.00
CA ASN A 537 22.74 7.58 10.16
C ASN A 537 24.08 8.32 9.98
N CYS A 538 24.89 7.96 8.98
CA CYS A 538 26.18 8.61 8.69
C CYS A 538 26.16 9.51 7.45
N LEU A 539 25.04 9.66 6.74
CA LEU A 539 24.94 10.52 5.56
C LEU A 539 25.44 11.97 5.79
N PRO A 540 25.09 12.67 6.89
CA PRO A 540 25.63 14.01 7.15
C PRO A 540 27.15 14.02 7.34
N LEU A 541 27.72 12.95 7.92
CA LEU A 541 29.16 12.81 8.11
C LEU A 541 29.86 12.54 6.77
N LEU A 542 29.28 11.66 5.94
CA LEU A 542 29.75 11.38 4.59
C LEU A 542 29.73 12.64 3.73
N HIS A 543 28.66 13.44 3.79
CA HIS A 543 28.56 14.71 3.08
C HIS A 543 29.60 15.72 3.56
N TYR A 544 29.85 15.80 4.88
CA TYR A 544 30.92 16.65 5.40
C TYR A 544 32.29 16.23 4.86
N VAL A 545 32.61 14.93 4.90
CA VAL A 545 33.89 14.41 4.37
C VAL A 545 34.01 14.69 2.88
N TRP A 546 32.95 14.42 2.11
CA TRP A 546 32.89 14.69 0.68
C TRP A 546 33.11 16.17 0.36
N ARG A 547 32.37 17.07 1.01
CA ARG A 547 32.45 18.53 0.78
C ARG A 547 33.84 19.08 1.09
N ASN A 548 34.53 18.49 2.07
CA ASN A 548 35.85 18.91 2.50
C ASN A 548 37.00 18.08 1.88
N ARG A 549 36.73 17.21 0.90
CA ARG A 549 37.74 16.32 0.29
C ARG A 549 38.93 17.07 -0.32
N ALA A 550 38.70 18.27 -0.86
CA ALA A 550 39.75 19.12 -1.43
C ALA A 550 40.54 19.89 -0.37
N ALA A 551 39.86 20.40 0.68
CA ALA A 551 40.49 21.19 1.74
C ALA A 551 41.20 20.33 2.78
N GLN A 552 40.82 19.05 2.91
CA GLN A 552 41.38 18.06 3.83
C GLN A 552 41.65 18.61 5.24
N PRO A 553 40.62 19.10 5.96
CA PRO A 553 40.79 19.70 7.29
C PRO A 553 41.38 18.73 8.33
N TRP A 554 41.38 17.42 8.03
CA TRP A 554 42.02 16.37 8.82
C TRP A 554 43.52 16.20 8.55
N ALA A 555 44.09 16.80 7.49
CA ALA A 555 45.52 16.72 7.19
C ALA A 555 46.41 17.29 8.32
N ALA A 556 45.87 18.20 9.14
CA ALA A 556 46.54 18.69 10.35
C ALA A 556 46.68 17.62 11.46
N VAL A 557 45.92 16.53 11.37
CA VAL A 557 45.98 15.39 12.29
C VAL A 557 46.90 14.30 11.76
N GLY A 558 46.75 13.96 10.47
CA GLY A 558 47.54 12.95 9.77
C GLY A 558 47.02 12.70 8.34
N SER A 559 47.74 11.86 7.59
CA SER A 559 47.32 11.43 6.25
C SER A 559 46.10 10.51 6.33
N ALA A 560 45.10 10.77 5.52
CA ALA A 560 43.94 9.90 5.41
C ALA A 560 43.26 10.03 4.04
N THR A 561 42.81 8.90 3.53
CA THR A 561 42.03 8.76 2.29
C THR A 561 40.54 8.78 2.62
N THR A 562 39.72 9.52 1.85
CA THR A 562 38.28 9.51 2.07
C THR A 562 37.67 8.15 1.71
N VAL A 563 36.52 7.80 2.29
CA VAL A 563 35.85 6.54 1.93
C VAL A 563 35.47 6.48 0.44
N PHE A 564 35.23 7.62 -0.20
CA PHE A 564 34.91 7.70 -1.63
C PHE A 564 36.13 7.35 -2.49
N ASP A 565 37.28 7.98 -2.20
CA ASP A 565 38.54 7.71 -2.89
C ASP A 565 39.00 6.28 -2.61
N PHE A 566 38.84 5.81 -1.37
CA PHE A 566 39.17 4.44 -0.98
C PHE A 566 38.31 3.41 -1.73
N ALA A 567 37.01 3.67 -1.88
CA ALA A 567 36.11 2.82 -2.66
C ALA A 567 36.46 2.84 -4.15
N SER A 568 36.88 3.98 -4.70
CA SER A 568 37.26 4.13 -6.10
C SER A 568 38.59 3.43 -6.42
N GLU A 569 39.65 3.80 -5.71
CA GLU A 569 41.05 3.45 -6.03
C GLU A 569 41.47 2.06 -5.53
N PHE A 570 40.85 1.56 -4.45
CA PHE A 570 41.24 0.30 -3.82
C PHE A 570 40.05 -0.68 -3.73
N PRO A 571 39.53 -1.20 -4.85
CA PRO A 571 38.30 -1.98 -4.88
C PRO A 571 38.35 -3.23 -3.99
N SER A 572 39.43 -4.02 -4.05
CA SER A 572 39.52 -5.26 -3.26
C SER A 572 39.65 -5.03 -1.75
N ALA A 573 40.32 -3.95 -1.35
CA ALA A 573 40.49 -3.60 0.06
C ALA A 573 39.22 -2.96 0.64
N SER A 574 38.59 -2.04 -0.12
CA SER A 574 37.36 -1.38 0.28
C SER A 574 36.18 -2.34 0.40
N ARG A 575 36.03 -3.32 -0.50
CA ARG A 575 34.97 -4.34 -0.40
C ARG A 575 34.99 -5.06 0.95
N ARG A 576 36.15 -5.55 1.39
CA ARG A 576 36.29 -6.24 2.70
C ARG A 576 36.00 -5.27 3.85
N THR A 577 36.64 -4.11 3.81
CA THR A 577 36.55 -3.11 4.87
C THR A 577 35.12 -2.60 5.07
N LEU A 578 34.39 -2.34 3.98
CA LEU A 578 33.02 -1.80 4.03
C LEU A 578 31.97 -2.85 4.39
N VAL A 579 32.28 -4.15 4.29
CA VAL A 579 31.43 -5.22 4.84
C VAL A 579 31.51 -5.22 6.35
N ASP A 580 32.73 -5.17 6.89
CA ASP A 580 32.96 -5.22 8.34
C ASP A 580 32.60 -3.88 9.01
N HIS A 581 32.85 -2.77 8.32
CA HIS A 581 32.72 -1.40 8.81
C HIS A 581 32.03 -0.49 7.76
N PRO A 582 30.72 -0.67 7.52
CA PRO A 582 29.99 0.07 6.50
C PRO A 582 29.88 1.58 6.79
N ASP A 583 30.11 1.99 8.04
CA ASP A 583 30.09 3.37 8.51
C ASP A 583 31.47 4.07 8.44
N THR A 584 32.41 3.52 7.67
CA THR A 584 33.73 4.11 7.42
C THR A 584 33.61 5.47 6.74
N LEU A 585 34.35 6.45 7.23
CA LEU A 585 34.40 7.83 6.71
C LEU A 585 35.77 8.16 6.11
N LEU A 586 36.84 7.80 6.83
CA LEU A 586 38.23 7.99 6.42
C LEU A 586 39.04 6.71 6.69
N ARG A 587 39.95 6.34 5.79
CA ARG A 587 41.01 5.38 6.04
C ARG A 587 42.27 6.15 6.41
N ILE A 588 42.79 5.94 7.62
CA ILE A 588 43.99 6.63 8.09
C ILE A 588 45.20 5.90 7.53
N ASP A 589 46.06 6.63 6.83
CA ASP A 589 47.20 6.06 6.13
C ASP A 589 48.43 6.12 7.06
N PHE A 590 48.85 4.94 7.52
CA PHE A 590 50.10 4.74 8.26
C PHE A 590 51.16 4.11 7.35
N GLU A 591 52.41 4.11 7.80
CA GLU A 591 53.48 3.36 7.14
C GLU A 591 53.11 1.87 7.04
N PRO A 592 53.59 1.16 5.99
CA PRO A 592 53.24 -0.24 5.78
C PRO A 592 53.52 -1.14 6.99
N ALA A 593 54.65 -0.94 7.69
CA ALA A 593 55.01 -1.72 8.87
C ALA A 593 54.01 -1.53 10.04
N VAL A 594 53.51 -0.30 10.20
CA VAL A 594 52.49 0.02 11.22
C VAL A 594 51.13 -0.55 10.82
N THR A 595 50.78 -0.46 9.54
CA THR A 595 49.53 -1.02 9.00
C THR A 595 49.52 -2.54 9.10
N GLU A 596 50.66 -3.20 8.91
CA GLU A 596 50.82 -4.64 9.11
C GLU A 596 50.65 -5.04 10.58
N ALA A 597 51.15 -4.22 11.52
CA ALA A 597 51.05 -4.48 12.95
C ALA A 597 49.65 -4.19 13.54
N LEU A 598 48.97 -3.13 13.09
CA LEU A 598 47.68 -2.68 13.63
C LEU A 598 46.47 -3.11 12.81
N GLY A 599 46.69 -3.54 11.57
CA GLY A 599 45.63 -3.63 10.56
C GLY A 599 45.17 -2.24 10.06
N PRO A 600 44.08 -2.20 9.29
CA PRO A 600 43.53 -0.95 8.79
C PRO A 600 43.00 -0.10 9.96
N VAL A 601 43.43 1.16 10.02
CA VAL A 601 42.92 2.14 10.98
C VAL A 601 41.86 3.00 10.29
N LEU A 602 40.64 2.97 10.83
CA LEU A 602 39.48 3.60 10.18
C LEU A 602 38.84 4.61 11.10
N LEU A 603 38.52 5.79 10.59
CA LEU A 603 37.60 6.70 11.25
C LEU A 603 36.18 6.40 10.77
N THR A 604 35.32 5.94 11.67
CA THR A 604 33.92 5.57 11.37
C THR A 604 32.95 6.55 12.02
N ALA A 605 31.66 6.43 11.66
CA ALA A 605 30.61 7.20 12.31
C ALA A 605 30.51 6.86 13.80
N ARG A 606 30.78 5.62 14.20
CA ARG A 606 30.75 5.17 15.61
C ARG A 606 31.99 5.56 16.41
N GLY A 607 33.18 5.59 15.80
CA GLY A 607 34.42 5.87 16.54
C GLY A 607 35.67 5.77 15.67
N LEU A 608 36.83 5.70 16.32
CA LEU A 608 38.09 5.31 15.69
C LEU A 608 38.28 3.81 15.88
N MET A 609 38.56 3.10 14.78
CA MET A 609 38.73 1.66 14.77
C MET A 609 40.19 1.28 14.55
N VAL A 610 40.72 0.41 15.41
CA VAL A 610 42.09 -0.13 15.36
C VAL A 610 42.03 -1.62 15.69
N GLY A 611 42.64 -2.47 14.86
CA GLY A 611 42.68 -3.93 15.10
C GLY A 611 41.31 -4.58 15.31
N GLY A 612 40.26 -4.09 14.64
CA GLY A 612 38.88 -4.57 14.80
C GLY A 612 38.12 -4.04 16.02
N HIS A 613 38.75 -3.23 16.87
CA HIS A 613 38.12 -2.61 18.05
C HIS A 613 37.78 -1.15 17.79
N THR A 614 36.58 -0.72 18.19
CA THR A 614 36.10 0.66 18.03
C THR A 614 36.13 1.40 19.36
N LEU A 615 36.67 2.62 19.36
CA LEU A 615 36.70 3.51 20.51
C LEU A 615 36.12 4.88 20.11
N ASP A 616 35.26 5.45 20.93
CA ASP A 616 34.57 6.71 20.64
C ASP A 616 34.89 7.84 21.62
N ASP A 617 35.39 7.51 22.82
CA ASP A 617 35.80 8.46 23.86
C ASP A 617 37.08 9.24 23.46
N PRO A 618 37.01 10.58 23.30
CA PRO A 618 38.18 11.40 22.98
C PRO A 618 39.25 11.48 24.07
N ASN A 619 38.94 11.03 25.30
CA ASN A 619 39.82 11.08 26.45
C ASN A 619 40.33 9.69 26.88
N ALA A 620 40.04 8.63 26.12
CA ALA A 620 40.46 7.29 26.51
C ALA A 620 42.00 7.18 26.59
N SER A 621 42.48 6.37 27.53
CA SER A 621 43.89 6.01 27.63
C SER A 621 44.31 5.20 26.41
N ILE A 622 45.26 5.73 25.64
CA ILE A 622 45.94 5.00 24.58
C ILE A 622 47.42 5.03 24.88
N GLU A 623 48.00 3.85 25.11
CA GLU A 623 49.39 3.68 25.52
C GLU A 623 49.97 2.40 24.92
N VAL A 624 51.26 2.40 24.62
CA VAL A 624 51.99 1.20 24.19
C VAL A 624 52.72 0.64 25.41
N VAL A 625 52.39 -0.58 25.79
CA VAL A 625 52.95 -1.26 26.95
C VAL A 625 53.77 -2.46 26.50
N ARG A 626 54.96 -2.63 27.06
CA ARG A 626 55.76 -3.84 26.88
C ARG A 626 55.35 -4.87 27.93
N THR A 627 54.92 -6.04 27.50
CA THR A 627 54.59 -7.15 28.39
C THR A 627 55.84 -7.73 29.05
N THR A 628 55.66 -8.44 30.16
CA THR A 628 56.73 -9.21 30.83
C THR A 628 57.36 -10.28 29.93
N LEU A 629 56.60 -10.79 28.96
CA LEU A 629 57.08 -11.75 27.95
C LEU A 629 57.81 -11.08 26.77
N GLY A 630 58.00 -9.76 26.80
CA GLY A 630 58.73 -9.02 25.78
C GLY A 630 57.92 -8.59 24.55
N ASN A 631 56.68 -9.07 24.41
CA ASN A 631 55.73 -8.63 23.37
C ASN A 631 55.21 -7.22 23.64
N TRP A 632 54.83 -6.52 22.57
CA TRP A 632 54.25 -5.18 22.66
C TRP A 632 52.72 -5.27 22.58
N LEU A 633 52.04 -4.53 23.46
CA LEU A 633 50.59 -4.35 23.46
C LEU A 633 50.26 -2.87 23.26
N LEU A 634 49.23 -2.59 22.47
CA LEU A 634 48.56 -1.30 22.46
C LEU A 634 47.35 -1.39 23.41
N ASP A 635 47.45 -0.71 24.55
CA ASP A 635 46.29 -0.45 25.40
C ASP A 635 45.46 0.64 24.70
N TYR A 636 44.27 0.26 24.22
CA TYR A 636 43.37 1.09 23.42
C TYR A 636 42.03 1.20 24.14
N GLY A 637 41.95 2.12 25.12
CA GLY A 637 40.82 2.23 26.03
C GLY A 637 40.63 0.92 26.82
N PRO A 638 39.46 0.25 26.72
CA PRO A 638 39.23 -1.03 27.39
C PRO A 638 39.85 -2.23 26.66
N HIS A 639 40.44 -2.03 25.48
CA HIS A 639 40.97 -3.10 24.63
C HIS A 639 42.49 -3.20 24.73
N ARG A 640 43.03 -4.40 24.53
CA ARG A 640 44.47 -4.65 24.43
C ARG A 640 44.77 -5.35 23.12
N ILE A 641 45.55 -4.71 22.25
CA ILE A 641 45.84 -5.21 20.91
C ILE A 641 47.30 -5.67 20.86
N ALA A 642 47.52 -6.95 20.53
CA ALA A 642 48.85 -7.51 20.36
C ALA A 642 49.51 -6.96 19.09
N LEU A 643 50.75 -6.49 19.23
CA LEU A 643 51.54 -5.96 18.14
C LEU A 643 52.67 -6.94 17.79
N SER A 644 52.89 -7.15 16.50
CA SER A 644 53.96 -8.02 15.98
C SER A 644 55.36 -7.45 16.16
N GLY A 645 55.50 -6.16 16.47
CA GLY A 645 56.78 -5.46 16.64
C GLY A 645 56.67 -4.26 17.57
N ARG A 646 57.81 -3.57 17.81
CA ARG A 646 57.82 -2.31 18.56
C ARG A 646 57.15 -1.23 17.70
N PRO A 647 55.99 -0.70 18.07
CA PRO A 647 55.39 0.41 17.35
C PRO A 647 56.23 1.68 17.56
N ASP A 648 56.17 2.59 16.60
CA ASP A 648 56.72 3.92 16.79
C ASP A 648 55.98 4.66 17.91
N GLY A 649 56.73 5.39 18.73
CA GLY A 649 56.19 6.05 19.93
C GLY A 649 55.13 7.11 19.65
N TYR A 650 54.98 7.57 18.40
CA TYR A 650 54.02 8.61 18.02
C TYR A 650 52.58 8.09 17.82
N ILE A 651 52.39 6.78 17.67
CA ILE A 651 51.09 6.19 17.29
C ILE A 651 49.98 6.54 18.29
N PRO A 652 50.16 6.36 19.62
CA PRO A 652 49.13 6.73 20.59
C PRO A 652 48.67 8.19 20.49
N ASP A 653 49.60 9.11 20.25
CA ASP A 653 49.31 10.54 20.13
C ASP A 653 48.51 10.85 18.87
N VAL A 654 48.82 10.20 17.74
CA VAL A 654 48.06 10.33 16.50
C VAL A 654 46.64 9.79 16.66
N LEU A 655 46.46 8.62 17.28
CA LEU A 655 45.14 8.05 17.55
C LEU A 655 44.29 8.96 18.46
N LYS A 656 44.88 9.51 19.54
CA LYS A 656 44.22 10.51 20.41
C LYS A 656 43.81 11.75 19.63
N LYS A 657 44.66 12.26 18.72
CA LYS A 657 44.32 13.42 17.88
C LYS A 657 43.15 13.12 16.94
N TRP A 658 43.08 11.92 16.36
CA TRP A 658 41.95 11.51 15.52
C TRP A 658 40.63 11.41 16.29
N LEU A 659 40.64 10.84 17.49
CA LEU A 659 39.45 10.80 18.36
C LEU A 659 38.97 12.22 18.71
N ARG A 660 39.90 13.11 19.07
CA ARG A 660 39.58 14.53 19.34
C ARG A 660 39.06 15.25 18.11
N TYR A 661 39.65 15.03 16.93
CA TYR A 661 39.17 15.61 15.67
C TYR A 661 37.72 15.19 15.39
N ARG A 662 37.41 13.91 15.57
CA ARG A 662 36.05 13.40 15.42
C ARG A 662 35.07 14.10 16.37
N ALA A 663 35.41 14.17 17.65
CA ALA A 663 34.54 14.75 18.68
C ALA A 663 34.37 16.27 18.52
N ALA A 664 35.45 17.00 18.23
CA ALA A 664 35.47 18.46 18.24
C ALA A 664 35.10 19.10 16.90
N LYS A 665 35.35 18.43 15.76
CA LYS A 665 35.10 18.99 14.43
C LYS A 665 34.07 18.22 13.64
N LEU A 666 34.26 16.90 13.50
CA LEU A 666 33.46 16.09 12.58
C LEU A 666 31.99 15.97 13.02
N LEU A 667 31.74 15.55 14.27
CA LEU A 667 30.38 15.37 14.79
C LEU A 667 29.59 16.69 14.89
N PRO A 668 30.16 17.80 15.42
CA PRO A 668 29.44 19.08 15.46
C PRO A 668 29.10 19.60 14.07
N ALA A 669 30.02 19.49 13.11
CA ALA A 669 29.77 19.98 11.75
C ALA A 669 28.66 19.18 11.04
N ALA A 670 28.63 17.86 11.21
CA ALA A 670 27.55 17.02 10.68
C ALA A 670 26.18 17.34 11.32
N ARG A 671 26.14 17.70 12.62
CA ARG A 671 24.90 18.13 13.30
C ARG A 671 24.41 19.49 12.84
N ALA A 672 25.32 20.39 12.47
CA ALA A 672 24.97 21.71 11.95
C ALA A 672 24.31 21.66 10.55
N ASP A 673 24.51 20.56 9.81
CA ASP A 673 24.01 20.38 8.43
C ASP A 673 22.57 19.81 8.37
N ARG A 674 21.76 20.02 9.41
CA ARG A 674 20.36 19.56 9.48
C ARG A 674 19.43 20.49 8.71
N ARG A 675 19.55 20.48 7.40
CA ARG A 675 18.54 21.09 6.52
C ARG A 675 17.39 20.10 6.32
N GLY A 676 16.17 20.60 6.18
CA GLY A 676 15.05 19.78 5.72
C GLY A 676 15.22 19.36 4.24
N PRO A 677 14.36 18.46 3.74
CA PRO A 677 14.34 18.15 2.31
C PRO A 677 14.14 19.44 1.49
N GLY A 678 14.92 19.57 0.42
CA GLY A 678 14.94 20.73 -0.45
C GLY A 678 14.05 20.57 -1.70
N PRO A 679 14.11 21.54 -2.62
CA PRO A 679 13.34 21.52 -3.88
C PRO A 679 13.62 20.30 -4.76
N TRP A 680 14.81 19.69 -4.62
CA TRP A 680 15.16 18.47 -5.33
C TRP A 680 14.22 17.31 -4.94
N THR A 681 13.97 17.10 -3.65
CA THR A 681 13.05 16.06 -3.17
C THR A 681 11.65 16.28 -3.70
N THR A 682 11.15 17.51 -3.66
CA THR A 682 9.83 17.85 -4.21
C THR A 682 9.77 17.58 -5.71
N ARG A 683 10.79 17.92 -6.49
CA ARG A 683 10.81 17.62 -7.93
C ARG A 683 10.77 16.12 -8.19
N LEU A 684 11.59 15.36 -7.45
CA LEU A 684 11.78 13.94 -7.69
C LEU A 684 10.59 13.08 -7.22
N LEU A 685 9.94 13.45 -6.11
CA LEU A 685 8.78 12.74 -5.60
C LEU A 685 7.45 13.12 -6.27
N ALA A 686 7.42 14.20 -7.05
CA ALA A 686 6.19 14.65 -7.72
C ALA A 686 5.52 13.58 -8.60
N PRO A 687 6.27 12.77 -9.39
CA PRO A 687 5.66 11.67 -10.15
C PRO A 687 5.06 10.54 -9.29
N LEU A 688 5.42 10.47 -8.00
CA LEU A 688 4.87 9.50 -7.05
C LEU A 688 3.67 10.04 -6.27
N ALA A 689 3.31 11.30 -6.46
CA ALA A 689 2.21 11.94 -5.76
C ALA A 689 0.88 11.56 -6.43
N VAL A 690 0.08 10.73 -5.77
CA VAL A 690 -1.19 10.22 -6.29
C VAL A 690 -2.36 10.74 -5.43
N PRO A 691 -3.46 11.22 -6.03
CA PRO A 691 -4.66 11.57 -5.29
C PRO A 691 -5.32 10.29 -4.74
N CYS A 692 -5.66 10.30 -3.45
CA CYS A 692 -6.46 9.24 -2.86
C CYS A 692 -7.83 9.16 -3.56
N PRO A 693 -8.27 7.98 -4.04
CA PRO A 693 -9.53 7.83 -4.75
C PRO A 693 -10.76 8.12 -3.88
N LEU A 694 -10.61 8.08 -2.55
CA LEU A 694 -11.70 8.32 -1.60
C LEU A 694 -11.79 9.79 -1.15
N CYS A 695 -10.72 10.35 -0.60
CA CYS A 695 -10.74 11.71 -0.02
C CYS A 695 -10.10 12.79 -0.89
N GLY A 696 -9.46 12.42 -2.01
CA GLY A 696 -8.76 13.36 -2.90
C GLY A 696 -7.43 13.88 -2.37
N THR A 697 -7.03 13.55 -1.14
CA THR A 697 -5.72 13.95 -0.59
C THR A 697 -4.60 13.42 -1.47
N VAL A 698 -3.75 14.31 -1.98
CA VAL A 698 -2.56 13.94 -2.73
C VAL A 698 -1.48 13.53 -1.75
N CYS A 699 -0.97 12.30 -1.89
CA CYS A 699 0.04 11.76 -1.00
C CYS A 699 1.08 10.94 -1.78
N VAL A 700 2.27 10.83 -1.21
CA VAL A 700 3.33 9.93 -1.69
C VAL A 700 3.34 8.70 -0.79
N HIS A 701 3.28 7.52 -1.38
CA HIS A 701 3.26 6.25 -0.64
C HIS A 701 3.98 5.16 -1.44
N ARG A 702 4.17 4.00 -0.82
CA ARG A 702 4.63 2.75 -1.46
C ARG A 702 3.81 1.57 -0.93
N VAL A 703 3.95 0.42 -1.59
CA VAL A 703 3.34 -0.83 -1.15
C VAL A 703 3.59 -1.08 0.35
N GLY A 704 2.52 -1.23 1.12
CA GLY A 704 2.57 -1.55 2.55
C GLY A 704 3.04 -0.41 3.46
N MET A 705 3.05 0.84 2.98
CA MET A 705 3.44 2.01 3.77
C MET A 705 2.28 2.99 3.95
N LEU A 706 2.26 3.67 5.10
CA LEU A 706 1.43 4.84 5.29
C LEU A 706 2.03 5.99 4.49
N GLY A 707 1.20 6.60 3.64
CA GLY A 707 1.63 7.70 2.79
C GLY A 707 2.05 8.93 3.59
N THR A 708 2.57 9.93 2.90
CA THR A 708 2.86 11.24 3.48
C THR A 708 2.17 12.29 2.62
N PRO A 709 1.41 13.23 3.23
CA PRO A 709 0.72 14.26 2.47
C PRO A 709 1.71 15.06 1.62
N TRP A 710 1.35 15.37 0.38
CA TRP A 710 2.22 16.10 -0.54
C TRP A 710 2.68 17.46 0.01
N GLN A 711 1.84 18.09 0.82
CA GLN A 711 2.12 19.37 1.49
C GLN A 711 3.34 19.30 2.42
N ALA A 712 3.70 18.12 2.93
CA ALA A 712 4.91 17.95 3.74
C ALA A 712 6.20 18.13 2.92
N PHE A 713 6.15 17.92 1.59
CA PHE A 713 7.30 18.06 0.69
C PHE A 713 7.30 19.38 -0.07
N ALA A 714 6.14 19.97 -0.34
CA ALA A 714 6.06 21.21 -1.12
C ALA A 714 6.66 22.42 -0.41
N GLY A 715 7.00 22.29 0.89
CA GLY A 715 7.17 23.43 1.78
C GLY A 715 5.82 24.12 1.99
N ARG A 716 5.57 24.69 3.17
CA ARG A 716 4.45 25.64 3.24
C ARG A 716 4.85 26.78 2.31
N SER A 717 4.13 26.97 1.20
CA SER A 717 4.10 28.28 0.56
C SER A 717 3.63 29.24 1.65
N GLY A 718 4.58 29.99 2.21
CA GLY A 718 4.28 31.04 3.19
C GLY A 718 3.36 32.09 2.60
#